data_AF-A0A2L0ESW3-F1
#
_entry.id   AF-A0A2L0ESW3-F1
#
_cell.length_a   1.000
_cell.length_b   1.000
_cell.length_c   1.000
_cell.angle_alpha   90.00
_cell.angle_beta   90.00
_cell.angle_gamma   90.00
#
_symmetry.space_group_name_H-M   'P 1'
#
loop_
_entity.id
_entity.type
_entity.pdbx_description
1 polymer ?
#
loop_
_entity_poly.entity_id
_entity_poly.type
_entity_poly.pdbx_seq_one_letter_code
_entity_poly.pdbx_strand_id
1 'polypeptide(L)'
;MPSKRSSSNLPVCSWSRPAPAGPRRRARQAALLAFAVLPAACSDLGPGDGELADLPEGEAASAAQELALPFPIDERKSLLVTDVDIVSEFKLKDVFQQLIDQSGAPGLTPLALFQRFIDTNRSDATGIFADVPHCDEVLGNTDDIYPPFDPGSVGGPVPIEQQVQTGSRNGWPIFCPRPIGIDATRDPFTDLTAGHAYTATTLANRFDLAPPDGADCGEYRIVFARRSGAFSGVQRHFIIFEARLPNPNPSLGRQACRPVVEFWQNLSDPAKSPATRASELKAFYFDGLPGFEPVIHIDHYGNAPGPNHGHVRTNEFTFFPSASQAANTTWSLREFRVTHGTSSAPSLSIVPSFVDDNPAAKLFSPAASSDPRVSSFQGIVFPSLVNRLAAADDINRFAYGSSLPDELNAGESLATPFNNNYLNAFDSGGSLKSTIQSSLTSMGSDLTPEQVVARAQSLSCAGCHEPLDRDGSTPTFDVGVPGTPFPDTLGFTHTSEKTESIDGTTRQRFIISGALTGVFLPFRKRVMEEFLLGDPILGFEKPNAWTASRSVQWQHTGRVKEGVASLEFRPLAAGATLTSASFSTAGFTPVGDKIKIELFVPTIQANPSAVGTVEVRLSIPSAGISNLSAGSVDLTSLPRGTFSTVVFPALPASAVSALNAAPSDVQLKFVFNVAINSTTINAGPYYLDNVRFEN
;
A
#
# COMPACT_ATOMS: atom_id res chain seq x y z
N MET A 1 -6.35 38.61 29.51
CA MET A 1 -7.78 39.01 29.72
C MET A 1 -8.41 39.26 28.35
N PRO A 2 -9.71 38.94 28.16
CA PRO A 2 -10.05 37.84 27.23
C PRO A 2 -11.05 38.19 26.10
N SER A 3 -11.21 37.19 25.22
CA SER A 3 -12.38 36.87 24.39
C SER A 3 -12.62 37.66 23.09
N LYS A 4 -12.77 36.94 21.98
CA LYS A 4 -14.10 36.65 21.40
C LYS A 4 -14.02 35.53 20.36
N ARG A 5 -14.89 34.53 20.56
CA ARG A 5 -15.32 33.55 19.56
C ARG A 5 -16.15 34.27 18.49
N SER A 6 -16.11 33.78 17.25
CA SER A 6 -17.22 33.98 16.31
C SER A 6 -17.49 32.69 15.53
N SER A 7 -18.77 32.38 15.50
CA SER A 7 -19.48 31.26 14.88
C SER A 7 -20.13 31.68 13.56
N SER A 8 -20.30 30.73 12.64
CA SER A 8 -21.28 30.75 11.54
C SER A 8 -21.23 29.35 10.89
N ASN A 9 -22.16 28.39 11.03
CA ASN A 9 -23.61 28.33 10.81
C ASN A 9 -24.07 28.91 9.48
N LEU A 10 -24.42 28.04 8.52
CA LEU A 10 -25.39 28.22 7.43
C LEU A 10 -25.78 26.83 6.83
N PRO A 11 -26.96 26.67 6.17
CA PRO A 11 -28.05 25.86 6.73
C PRO A 11 -28.57 24.70 5.86
N VAL A 12 -29.25 23.76 6.52
CA VAL A 12 -30.06 22.68 5.95
C VAL A 12 -31.41 23.23 5.45
N CYS A 13 -31.68 23.10 4.15
CA CYS A 13 -33.02 23.33 3.60
C CYS A 13 -33.85 22.04 3.66
N SER A 14 -34.91 22.07 4.45
CA SER A 14 -36.00 21.10 4.44
C SER A 14 -37.19 21.71 3.71
N TRP A 15 -37.79 20.98 2.77
CA TRP A 15 -39.10 21.30 2.21
C TRP A 15 -39.99 20.06 2.28
N SER A 16 -41.18 20.26 2.80
CA SER A 16 -42.20 19.23 3.00
C SER A 16 -43.52 19.67 2.37
N ARG A 17 -44.25 18.68 1.82
CA ARG A 17 -45.71 18.57 1.58
C ARG A 17 -46.29 19.07 0.24
N PRO A 18 -47.50 18.61 -0.16
CA PRO A 18 -48.14 17.29 -0.02
C PRO A 18 -48.74 16.75 -1.34
N ALA A 19 -49.14 15.45 -1.35
CA ALA A 19 -49.83 14.78 -2.46
C ALA A 19 -51.32 15.15 -2.61
N PRO A 20 -51.95 14.76 -3.75
CA PRO A 20 -53.20 13.99 -3.65
C PRO A 20 -53.28 12.74 -4.57
N ALA A 21 -54.07 11.76 -4.11
CA ALA A 21 -54.41 10.44 -4.68
C ALA A 21 -55.33 10.54 -5.94
N GLY A 22 -55.49 9.57 -6.85
CA GLY A 22 -55.13 8.16 -7.10
C GLY A 22 -55.71 7.78 -8.51
N PRO A 23 -56.18 6.55 -8.84
CA PRO A 23 -55.69 5.18 -8.61
C PRO A 23 -55.57 4.33 -9.92
N ARG A 24 -54.77 3.25 -9.92
CA ARG A 24 -54.92 1.99 -10.73
C ARG A 24 -53.77 1.04 -10.35
N ARG A 25 -53.88 0.23 -9.30
CA ARG A 25 -54.32 -1.19 -9.22
C ARG A 25 -53.62 -2.18 -10.17
N ARG A 26 -53.04 -3.22 -9.52
CA ARG A 26 -52.44 -4.51 -9.97
C ARG A 26 -50.94 -4.39 -10.32
N ALA A 27 -49.98 -5.02 -9.65
CA ALA A 27 -49.97 -6.26 -8.88
C ALA A 27 -49.10 -6.16 -7.60
N ARG A 28 -49.51 -6.86 -6.54
CA ARG A 28 -48.81 -7.03 -5.27
C ARG A 28 -48.94 -8.50 -4.86
N GLN A 29 -47.89 -9.00 -4.21
CA GLN A 29 -47.79 -10.16 -3.29
C GLN A 29 -47.44 -11.54 -3.86
N ALA A 30 -46.21 -11.98 -3.57
CA ALA A 30 -45.86 -13.15 -2.74
C ALA A 30 -44.38 -12.99 -2.29
N ALA A 31 -44.09 -12.73 -0.99
CA ALA A 31 -43.61 -13.69 0.04
C ALA A 31 -42.11 -14.06 -0.17
N LEU A 32 -41.12 -13.79 0.69
CA LEU A 32 -40.99 -13.87 2.16
C LEU A 32 -41.48 -15.22 2.73
N LEU A 33 -40.68 -16.27 2.52
CA LEU A 33 -40.50 -17.46 3.38
C LEU A 33 -39.73 -18.54 2.59
N ALA A 34 -38.51 -18.87 3.00
CA ALA A 34 -37.95 -20.24 3.00
C ALA A 34 -36.50 -20.22 3.51
N PHE A 35 -36.35 -20.21 4.84
CA PHE A 35 -35.28 -20.98 5.49
C PHE A 35 -35.64 -22.47 5.40
N ALA A 36 -34.60 -23.31 5.37
CA ALA A 36 -34.59 -24.77 5.52
C ALA A 36 -34.95 -25.63 4.30
N VAL A 37 -33.92 -26.19 3.65
CA VAL A 37 -33.87 -27.62 3.29
C VAL A 37 -32.41 -28.11 3.39
N LEU A 38 -32.11 -28.83 4.47
CA LEU A 38 -31.06 -29.86 4.53
C LEU A 38 -31.54 -31.10 3.76
N PRO A 39 -30.69 -31.84 3.04
CA PRO A 39 -31.03 -33.18 2.60
C PRO A 39 -30.75 -34.17 3.75
N ALA A 40 -31.80 -34.56 4.48
CA ALA A 40 -31.81 -35.81 5.22
C ALA A 40 -32.13 -36.94 4.23
N ALA A 41 -31.16 -37.80 3.97
CA ALA A 41 -31.40 -39.10 3.36
C ALA A 41 -31.90 -40.05 4.45
N CYS A 42 -33.16 -40.47 4.37
CA CYS A 42 -33.70 -41.58 5.13
C CYS A 42 -33.29 -42.89 4.47
N SER A 43 -32.72 -43.81 5.25
CA SER A 43 -32.86 -45.24 5.04
C SER A 43 -33.27 -45.86 6.37
N ASP A 44 -34.53 -46.27 6.43
CA ASP A 44 -35.14 -47.07 7.49
C ASP A 44 -34.74 -48.54 7.31
N LEU A 45 -34.59 -49.30 8.41
CA LEU A 45 -35.12 -50.66 8.62
C LEU A 45 -34.55 -51.32 9.92
N GLY A 46 -35.42 -51.47 10.93
CA GLY A 46 -35.53 -52.70 11.73
C GLY A 46 -35.00 -52.70 13.18
N PRO A 47 -35.81 -53.13 14.19
CA PRO A 47 -35.30 -53.51 15.51
C PRO A 47 -34.88 -54.98 15.51
N GLY A 48 -33.64 -55.25 15.92
CA GLY A 48 -33.09 -56.60 15.98
C GLY A 48 -31.94 -56.71 16.97
N ASP A 49 -32.22 -57.39 18.06
CA ASP A 49 -31.42 -57.83 19.19
C ASP A 49 -30.02 -58.37 18.81
N GLY A 50 -28.95 -57.95 19.51
CA GLY A 50 -27.64 -58.62 19.42
C GLY A 50 -26.41 -57.83 19.92
N GLU A 51 -25.94 -58.22 21.10
CA GLU A 51 -24.56 -58.17 21.65
C GLU A 51 -23.73 -56.87 21.73
N LEU A 52 -23.17 -56.65 22.93
CA LEU A 52 -22.08 -55.73 23.25
C LEU A 52 -20.78 -56.17 22.55
N ALA A 53 -20.23 -55.30 21.70
CA ALA A 53 -18.84 -55.40 21.25
C ALA A 53 -18.15 -54.04 21.40
N ASP A 54 -16.92 -54.10 21.89
CA ASP A 54 -16.07 -53.00 22.32
C ASP A 54 -15.84 -51.90 21.26
N LEU A 55 -15.72 -50.67 21.77
CA LEU A 55 -15.43 -49.42 21.06
C LEU A 55 -14.12 -49.48 20.26
N PRO A 56 -14.02 -48.66 19.21
CA PRO A 56 -12.88 -47.76 19.10
C PRO A 56 -13.33 -46.31 19.20
N GLU A 57 -12.55 -45.52 19.94
CA GLU A 57 -12.61 -44.05 19.98
C GLU A 57 -12.58 -43.51 18.54
N GLY A 58 -13.77 -43.19 18.01
CA GLY A 58 -13.96 -42.61 16.69
C GLY A 58 -14.34 -41.15 16.82
N GLU A 59 -13.36 -40.29 16.57
CA GLU A 59 -13.47 -38.90 16.10
C GLU A 59 -14.83 -38.22 16.30
N ALA A 60 -15.06 -37.67 17.49
CA ALA A 60 -15.80 -36.43 17.62
C ALA A 60 -14.90 -35.27 17.17
N ALA A 61 -14.46 -35.30 15.90
CA ALA A 61 -13.90 -34.13 15.25
C ALA A 61 -15.07 -33.18 14.96
N SER A 62 -15.32 -32.30 15.92
CA SER A 62 -16.11 -31.08 15.71
C SER A 62 -15.48 -30.34 14.52
N ALA A 63 -16.08 -30.49 13.35
CA ALA A 63 -15.76 -29.67 12.18
C ALA A 63 -16.12 -28.23 12.52
N ALA A 64 -15.14 -27.48 13.05
CA ALA A 64 -15.17 -26.04 12.94
C ALA A 64 -15.06 -25.73 11.45
N GLN A 65 -16.13 -25.20 10.86
CA GLN A 65 -16.09 -24.73 9.50
C GLN A 65 -15.19 -23.49 9.48
N GLU A 66 -13.91 -23.70 9.16
CA GLU A 66 -12.96 -22.61 8.96
C GLU A 66 -13.55 -21.65 7.92
N LEU A 67 -13.59 -20.35 8.24
CA LEU A 67 -13.98 -19.30 7.30
C LEU A 67 -13.12 -19.48 6.04
N ALA A 68 -13.74 -19.88 4.94
CA ALA A 68 -13.07 -20.14 3.68
C ALA A 68 -13.61 -19.23 2.58
N LEU A 69 -12.72 -18.77 1.70
CA LEU A 69 -13.11 -18.06 0.49
C LEU A 69 -13.90 -19.01 -0.43
N PRO A 70 -14.87 -18.48 -1.22
CA PRO A 70 -15.63 -19.31 -2.15
C PRO A 70 -14.74 -19.97 -3.22
N PHE A 71 -13.59 -19.37 -3.51
CA PHE A 71 -12.52 -19.92 -4.34
C PHE A 71 -11.19 -19.21 -4.01
N PRO A 72 -10.02 -19.85 -4.26
CA PRO A 72 -8.72 -19.24 -4.03
C PRO A 72 -8.49 -17.98 -4.86
N ILE A 73 -7.72 -17.05 -4.32
CA ILE A 73 -7.30 -15.85 -5.07
C ILE A 73 -6.21 -16.24 -6.08
N ASP A 74 -6.48 -15.96 -7.35
CA ASP A 74 -5.54 -16.00 -8.47
C ASP A 74 -4.93 -14.60 -8.65
N GLU A 75 -3.64 -14.50 -8.37
CA GLU A 75 -2.89 -13.24 -8.39
C GLU A 75 -2.96 -12.52 -9.75
N ARG A 76 -3.00 -13.28 -10.85
CA ARG A 76 -3.03 -12.74 -12.23
C ARG A 76 -4.43 -12.30 -12.66
N LYS A 77 -5.46 -12.57 -11.85
CA LYS A 77 -6.85 -12.18 -12.12
C LYS A 77 -7.36 -11.13 -11.14
N SER A 78 -6.93 -11.20 -9.88
CA SER A 78 -7.47 -10.40 -8.78
C SER A 78 -6.52 -9.34 -8.22
N LEU A 79 -5.23 -9.42 -8.54
CA LEU A 79 -4.23 -8.46 -8.03
C LEU A 79 -3.52 -7.71 -9.16
N LEU A 80 -3.17 -8.41 -10.24
CA LEU A 80 -2.43 -7.83 -11.36
C LEU A 80 -2.87 -8.49 -12.68
N VAL A 81 -3.76 -7.81 -13.41
CA VAL A 81 -4.33 -8.31 -14.66
C VAL A 81 -3.48 -7.83 -15.83
N THR A 82 -2.91 -8.79 -16.58
CA THR A 82 -2.05 -8.51 -17.75
C THR A 82 -2.48 -9.26 -19.02
N ASP A 83 -3.60 -9.99 -18.98
CA ASP A 83 -4.17 -10.70 -20.13
C ASP A 83 -4.49 -9.71 -21.26
N VAL A 84 -3.92 -9.94 -22.46
CA VAL A 84 -3.98 -8.99 -23.59
C VAL A 84 -5.42 -8.73 -24.03
N ASP A 85 -6.25 -9.76 -24.09
CA ASP A 85 -7.67 -9.68 -24.45
C ASP A 85 -8.55 -9.01 -23.38
N ILE A 86 -8.03 -8.79 -22.17
CA ILE A 86 -8.69 -7.98 -21.14
C ILE A 86 -8.19 -6.53 -21.20
N VAL A 87 -6.88 -6.32 -21.06
CA VAL A 87 -6.33 -4.96 -20.95
C VAL A 87 -6.48 -4.17 -22.24
N SER A 88 -6.56 -4.83 -23.41
CA SER A 88 -6.79 -4.14 -24.68
C SER A 88 -8.15 -3.42 -24.78
N GLU A 89 -9.11 -3.70 -23.89
CA GLU A 89 -10.39 -2.99 -23.80
C GLU A 89 -10.25 -1.57 -23.20
N PHE A 90 -9.08 -1.23 -22.67
CA PHE A 90 -8.77 0.06 -22.05
C PHE A 90 -7.89 0.89 -22.98
N LYS A 91 -8.35 2.08 -23.36
CA LYS A 91 -7.61 3.00 -24.24
C LYS A 91 -7.22 4.26 -23.50
N LEU A 92 -6.00 4.75 -23.73
CA LEU A 92 -5.52 6.02 -23.16
C LEU A 92 -6.43 7.20 -23.55
N LYS A 93 -6.96 7.16 -24.79
CA LYS A 93 -7.94 8.13 -25.27
C LYS A 93 -9.19 8.17 -24.41
N ASP A 94 -9.71 7.02 -23.98
CA ASP A 94 -10.94 6.90 -23.20
C ASP A 94 -10.72 7.44 -21.77
N VAL A 95 -9.55 7.17 -21.19
CA VAL A 95 -9.15 7.76 -19.88
C VAL A 95 -9.13 9.29 -19.97
N PHE A 96 -8.46 9.85 -20.97
CA PHE A 96 -8.45 11.31 -21.16
C PHE A 96 -9.84 11.87 -21.44
N GLN A 97 -10.66 11.17 -22.24
CA GLN A 97 -12.02 11.61 -22.50
C GLN A 97 -12.85 11.66 -21.22
N GLN A 98 -12.76 10.64 -20.36
CA GLN A 98 -13.48 10.62 -19.09
C GLN A 98 -13.08 11.78 -18.18
N LEU A 99 -11.77 12.07 -18.06
CA LEU A 99 -11.30 13.22 -17.27
C LEU A 99 -11.80 14.55 -17.85
N ILE A 100 -11.79 14.69 -19.18
CA ILE A 100 -12.32 15.88 -19.87
C ILE A 100 -13.81 16.04 -19.59
N ASP A 101 -14.59 14.96 -19.73
CA ASP A 101 -16.04 14.98 -19.51
C ASP A 101 -16.40 15.38 -18.08
N GLN A 102 -15.64 14.88 -17.09
CA GLN A 102 -15.78 15.27 -15.68
C GLN A 102 -15.41 16.73 -15.43
N SER A 103 -14.37 17.24 -16.10
CA SER A 103 -13.91 18.63 -15.92
C SER A 103 -14.85 19.69 -16.49
N GLY A 104 -15.62 19.33 -17.53
CA GLY A 104 -16.39 20.29 -18.33
C GLY A 104 -15.53 21.31 -19.10
N ALA A 105 -14.23 21.07 -19.26
CA ALA A 105 -13.30 21.99 -19.94
C ALA A 105 -13.70 22.19 -21.41
N PRO A 106 -14.07 23.42 -21.83
CA PRO A 106 -14.64 23.65 -23.16
C PRO A 106 -13.58 23.49 -24.26
N GLY A 107 -13.91 22.69 -25.28
CA GLY A 107 -13.07 22.52 -26.48
C GLY A 107 -11.78 21.72 -26.26
N LEU A 108 -11.52 21.21 -25.05
CA LEU A 108 -10.40 20.32 -24.78
C LEU A 108 -10.70 18.94 -25.40
N THR A 109 -9.72 18.39 -26.10
CA THR A 109 -9.81 17.05 -26.71
C THR A 109 -8.76 16.12 -26.09
N PRO A 110 -8.95 14.79 -26.16
CA PRO A 110 -7.93 13.84 -25.69
C PRO A 110 -6.55 14.08 -26.33
N LEU A 111 -6.51 14.44 -27.62
CA LEU A 111 -5.27 14.78 -28.31
C LEU A 111 -4.62 16.03 -27.72
N ALA A 112 -5.39 17.11 -27.56
CA ALA A 112 -4.87 18.36 -26.99
C ALA A 112 -4.36 18.16 -25.56
N LEU A 113 -5.07 17.38 -24.72
CA LEU A 113 -4.62 17.06 -23.37
C LEU A 113 -3.33 16.23 -23.38
N PHE A 114 -3.24 15.19 -24.23
CA PHE A 114 -2.01 14.41 -24.41
C PHE A 114 -0.83 15.31 -24.84
N GLN A 115 -1.03 16.13 -25.87
CA GLN A 115 0.04 16.98 -26.40
C GLN A 115 0.54 17.97 -25.36
N ARG A 116 -0.35 18.61 -24.60
CA ARG A 116 -0.01 19.55 -23.52
C ARG A 116 0.69 18.84 -22.35
N PHE A 117 0.25 17.64 -21.99
CA PHE A 117 0.92 16.82 -20.99
C PHE A 117 2.35 16.46 -21.42
N ILE A 118 2.55 15.97 -22.65
CA ILE A 118 3.89 15.62 -23.12
C ILE A 118 4.77 16.87 -23.32
N ASP A 119 4.19 18.03 -23.62
CA ASP A 119 4.92 19.30 -23.79
C ASP A 119 5.66 19.74 -22.53
N THR A 120 5.24 19.32 -21.33
CA THR A 120 5.94 19.62 -20.06
C THR A 120 7.37 19.05 -20.00
N ASN A 121 7.70 18.10 -20.87
CA ASN A 121 9.03 17.52 -21.00
C ASN A 121 9.97 18.33 -21.91
N ARG A 122 9.47 19.39 -22.54
CA ARG A 122 10.26 20.32 -23.35
C ARG A 122 10.73 21.49 -22.50
N SER A 123 11.74 22.19 -22.99
CA SER A 123 12.19 23.46 -22.42
C SER A 123 11.31 24.62 -22.86
N ASP A 124 11.31 25.73 -22.13
CA ASP A 124 10.63 26.99 -22.49
C ASP A 124 10.97 27.40 -23.93
N ALA A 125 12.25 27.29 -24.32
CA ALA A 125 12.74 27.67 -25.64
C ALA A 125 12.20 26.79 -26.79
N THR A 126 11.77 25.56 -26.49
CA THR A 126 11.31 24.58 -27.49
C THR A 126 9.86 24.15 -27.30
N GLY A 127 9.18 24.67 -26.27
CA GLY A 127 7.80 24.40 -25.92
C GLY A 127 6.82 24.81 -27.02
N ILE A 128 5.72 24.06 -27.13
CA ILE A 128 4.68 24.31 -28.14
C ILE A 128 3.58 25.19 -27.55
N PHE A 129 3.23 24.96 -26.27
CA PHE A 129 2.15 25.66 -25.60
C PHE A 129 2.71 26.61 -24.56
N ALA A 130 2.63 27.91 -24.81
CA ALA A 130 3.21 28.95 -23.94
C ALA A 130 2.62 29.00 -22.52
N ASP A 131 1.47 28.35 -22.29
CA ASP A 131 0.79 28.29 -21.01
C ASP A 131 1.00 26.95 -20.27
N VAL A 132 1.81 26.04 -20.82
CA VAL A 132 2.22 24.79 -20.16
C VAL A 132 3.51 25.03 -19.36
N PRO A 133 3.62 24.55 -18.11
CA PRO A 133 4.86 24.62 -17.36
C PRO A 133 5.93 23.66 -17.93
N HIS A 134 6.94 24.23 -18.59
CA HIS A 134 8.06 23.50 -19.17
C HIS A 134 9.12 23.12 -18.14
N CYS A 135 9.95 22.12 -18.44
CA CYS A 135 10.80 21.48 -17.44
C CYS A 135 11.96 22.33 -16.91
N ASP A 136 12.29 23.45 -17.56
CA ASP A 136 13.34 24.40 -17.15
C ASP A 136 12.80 25.77 -16.71
N GLU A 137 11.48 25.88 -16.49
CA GLU A 137 10.84 27.10 -15.94
C GLU A 137 11.51 27.57 -14.64
N VAL A 138 11.97 26.61 -13.82
CA VAL A 138 12.86 26.86 -12.68
C VAL A 138 14.18 26.18 -12.97
N LEU A 139 15.29 26.92 -12.82
CA LEU A 139 16.62 26.38 -13.07
C LEU A 139 17.06 25.37 -12.01
N GLY A 140 17.84 24.39 -12.43
CA GLY A 140 18.51 23.42 -11.56
C GLY A 140 19.64 24.06 -10.74
N ASN A 141 19.76 23.68 -9.46
CA ASN A 141 20.93 24.02 -8.65
C ASN A 141 21.94 22.86 -8.67
N THR A 142 23.11 23.08 -9.26
CA THR A 142 24.15 22.04 -9.36
C THR A 142 24.69 21.60 -8.01
N ASP A 143 24.62 22.46 -6.97
CA ASP A 143 25.04 22.10 -5.61
C ASP A 143 24.12 21.06 -4.97
N ASP A 144 22.96 20.79 -5.56
CA ASP A 144 22.01 19.78 -5.10
C ASP A 144 22.27 18.38 -5.67
N ILE A 145 23.27 18.25 -6.56
CA ILE A 145 23.76 16.96 -7.06
C ILE A 145 24.75 16.38 -6.04
N TYR A 146 24.47 15.16 -5.56
CA TYR A 146 25.34 14.48 -4.60
C TYR A 146 25.45 12.97 -4.90
N PRO A 147 26.63 12.34 -4.74
CA PRO A 147 27.95 12.97 -4.51
C PRO A 147 28.32 14.00 -5.57
N PRO A 148 29.13 15.02 -5.25
CA PRO A 148 29.56 15.99 -6.26
C PRO A 148 30.24 15.26 -7.40
N PHE A 149 29.89 15.64 -8.63
CA PHE A 149 30.45 15.02 -9.82
C PHE A 149 31.96 15.32 -9.91
N ASP A 150 32.79 14.29 -9.92
CA ASP A 150 34.23 14.39 -10.23
C ASP A 150 34.46 13.92 -11.68
N PRO A 151 34.78 14.82 -12.62
CA PRO A 151 35.09 14.46 -14.00
C PRO A 151 36.25 13.46 -14.13
N GLY A 152 37.12 13.37 -13.13
CA GLY A 152 38.27 12.48 -13.09
C GLY A 152 38.00 11.07 -12.54
N SER A 153 36.83 10.81 -11.95
CA SER A 153 36.51 9.53 -11.31
C SER A 153 35.84 8.50 -12.22
N VAL A 154 35.60 8.85 -13.49
CA VAL A 154 34.90 7.99 -14.46
C VAL A 154 35.87 7.57 -15.57
N GLY A 155 36.18 6.28 -15.64
CA GLY A 155 37.03 5.70 -16.69
C GLY A 155 36.28 5.56 -18.02
N GLY A 156 36.01 6.68 -18.72
CA GLY A 156 35.31 6.70 -20.01
C GLY A 156 34.66 8.05 -20.33
N PRO A 157 34.04 8.21 -21.51
CA PRO A 157 33.23 9.40 -21.80
C PRO A 157 32.05 9.47 -20.82
N VAL A 158 32.04 10.53 -20.01
CA VAL A 158 30.96 10.92 -19.12
C VAL A 158 29.71 11.17 -19.98
N PRO A 159 28.60 10.45 -19.76
CA PRO A 159 27.34 10.74 -20.46
C PRO A 159 26.95 12.21 -20.23
N ILE A 160 26.44 12.91 -21.25
CA ILE A 160 26.10 14.35 -21.15
C ILE A 160 25.03 14.62 -20.07
N GLU A 161 24.29 13.56 -19.72
CA GLU A 161 23.35 13.48 -18.61
C GLU A 161 24.03 13.55 -17.24
N GLN A 162 25.35 13.43 -17.11
CA GLN A 162 26.04 13.67 -15.84
C GLN A 162 26.51 15.13 -15.67
N GLN A 163 26.17 16.04 -16.60
CA GLN A 163 26.69 17.41 -16.57
C GLN A 163 25.70 18.55 -16.81
N VAL A 164 24.43 18.33 -17.19
CA VAL A 164 23.48 19.46 -17.29
C VAL A 164 22.03 19.10 -16.94
N GLN A 165 21.73 19.08 -15.64
CA GLN A 165 20.35 19.25 -15.16
C GLN A 165 20.02 20.74 -15.20
N THR A 166 19.35 21.17 -16.26
CA THR A 166 19.02 22.58 -16.50
C THR A 166 17.79 23.02 -15.71
N GLY A 167 16.89 22.10 -15.38
CA GLY A 167 15.64 22.39 -14.68
C GLY A 167 15.64 21.96 -13.21
N SER A 168 14.63 22.41 -12.47
CA SER A 168 14.29 21.89 -11.15
C SER A 168 12.79 21.74 -10.93
N ARG A 169 12.47 20.80 -10.04
CA ARG A 169 11.15 20.60 -9.47
C ARG A 169 11.28 20.39 -7.98
N ASN A 170 10.41 21.04 -7.21
CA ASN A 170 10.44 21.00 -5.75
C ASN A 170 11.80 21.38 -5.12
N GLY A 171 12.53 22.29 -5.77
CA GLY A 171 13.87 22.70 -5.34
C GLY A 171 14.97 21.65 -5.57
N TRP A 172 14.70 20.61 -6.37
CA TRP A 172 15.67 19.55 -6.71
C TRP A 172 15.89 19.47 -8.23
N PRO A 173 17.12 19.20 -8.70
CA PRO A 173 17.45 19.15 -10.12
C PRO A 173 16.68 18.08 -10.91
N ILE A 174 16.32 18.41 -12.16
CA ILE A 174 15.75 17.48 -13.15
C ILE A 174 16.40 17.66 -14.54
N PHE A 175 16.38 16.62 -15.37
CA PHE A 175 16.84 16.68 -16.76
C PHE A 175 15.85 17.42 -17.66
N CYS A 176 16.34 18.42 -18.39
CA CYS A 176 15.49 19.13 -19.34
C CYS A 176 16.29 19.55 -20.58
N PRO A 177 15.75 19.41 -21.81
CA PRO A 177 14.51 18.71 -22.17
C PRO A 177 14.68 17.18 -22.20
N ARG A 178 13.56 16.45 -22.25
CA ARG A 178 13.53 14.99 -22.49
C ARG A 178 13.13 14.66 -23.93
N PRO A 179 13.70 13.60 -24.56
CA PRO A 179 13.35 13.24 -25.94
C PRO A 179 11.87 12.98 -26.17
N ILE A 180 11.16 12.43 -25.17
CA ILE A 180 9.73 12.16 -25.27
C ILE A 180 8.89 13.41 -25.55
N GLY A 181 9.39 14.61 -25.20
CA GLY A 181 8.73 15.88 -25.49
C GLY A 181 8.44 16.13 -26.98
N ILE A 182 9.08 15.39 -27.90
CA ILE A 182 8.75 15.44 -29.34
C ILE A 182 7.35 14.88 -29.64
N ASP A 183 6.85 13.94 -28.83
CA ASP A 183 5.54 13.30 -29.03
C ASP A 183 4.39 14.32 -28.80
N ALA A 184 4.67 15.49 -28.21
CA ALA A 184 3.72 16.62 -28.15
C ALA A 184 3.28 17.14 -29.54
N THR A 185 4.01 16.79 -30.60
CA THR A 185 3.65 17.12 -32.00
C THR A 185 2.94 15.99 -32.74
N ARG A 186 2.71 14.84 -32.08
CA ARG A 186 2.17 13.63 -32.70
C ARG A 186 0.75 13.36 -32.24
N ASP A 187 0.03 12.58 -33.03
CA ASP A 187 -1.28 12.01 -32.66
C ASP A 187 -1.13 10.51 -32.39
N PRO A 188 -1.21 10.06 -31.12
CA PRO A 188 -1.12 8.65 -30.77
C PRO A 188 -2.45 7.88 -30.93
N PHE A 189 -3.54 8.55 -31.34
CA PHE A 189 -4.90 8.02 -31.32
C PHE A 189 -5.47 7.72 -32.72
N THR A 190 -4.86 8.24 -33.79
CA THR A 190 -5.32 8.02 -35.17
C THR A 190 -4.90 6.67 -35.75
N ASP A 191 -3.66 6.24 -35.50
CA ASP A 191 -3.11 4.95 -35.94
C ASP A 191 -2.61 4.19 -34.72
N LEU A 192 -3.43 3.27 -34.21
CA LEU A 192 -3.12 2.45 -33.04
C LEU A 192 -2.05 1.39 -33.31
N THR A 193 -1.52 1.29 -34.53
CA THR A 193 -0.39 0.41 -34.88
C THR A 193 0.94 1.14 -34.87
N ALA A 194 0.93 2.48 -34.96
CA ALA A 194 2.13 3.31 -34.99
C ALA A 194 3.00 3.16 -33.73
N GLY A 195 4.32 3.33 -33.88
CA GLY A 195 5.25 3.19 -32.76
C GLY A 195 5.02 4.19 -31.61
N HIS A 196 4.44 5.36 -31.90
CA HIS A 196 4.10 6.38 -30.90
C HIS A 196 2.68 6.26 -30.33
N ALA A 197 1.89 5.27 -30.75
CA ALA A 197 0.61 4.96 -30.10
C ALA A 197 0.84 4.22 -28.77
N TYR A 198 -0.22 4.13 -27.95
CA TYR A 198 -0.17 3.52 -26.62
C TYR A 198 -1.13 2.33 -26.50
N THR A 199 -0.70 1.31 -25.76
CA THR A 199 -1.53 0.15 -25.40
C THR A 199 -1.54 -0.03 -23.89
N ALA A 200 -2.69 -0.34 -23.31
CA ALA A 200 -2.75 -0.76 -21.92
C ALA A 200 -2.04 -2.11 -21.78
N THR A 201 -1.27 -2.28 -20.71
CA THR A 201 -0.52 -3.50 -20.40
C THR A 201 -0.90 -4.12 -19.07
N THR A 202 -1.45 -3.32 -18.15
CA THR A 202 -1.66 -3.75 -16.76
C THR A 202 -2.79 -2.99 -16.10
N LEU A 203 -3.61 -3.73 -15.36
CA LEU A 203 -4.49 -3.22 -14.30
C LEU A 203 -4.00 -3.79 -12.97
N ALA A 204 -3.83 -2.96 -11.94
CA ALA A 204 -3.35 -3.41 -10.64
C ALA A 204 -4.33 -3.03 -9.52
N ASN A 205 -4.57 -3.98 -8.62
CA ASN A 205 -5.25 -3.79 -7.35
C ASN A 205 -4.20 -3.70 -6.24
N ARG A 206 -4.14 -2.55 -5.58
CA ARG A 206 -3.25 -2.27 -4.45
C ARG A 206 -4.04 -1.98 -3.19
N PHE A 207 -5.03 -2.82 -2.88
CA PHE A 207 -5.71 -2.78 -1.59
C PHE A 207 -4.73 -2.94 -0.40
N ASP A 208 -3.57 -3.56 -0.61
CA ASP A 208 -2.48 -3.60 0.37
C ASP A 208 -1.97 -2.20 0.80
N LEU A 209 -2.21 -1.17 -0.02
CA LEU A 209 -1.90 0.22 0.29
C LEU A 209 -3.04 0.98 0.96
N ALA A 210 -4.19 0.35 1.22
CA ALA A 210 -5.28 0.98 1.95
C ALA A 210 -4.82 1.24 3.40
N PRO A 211 -4.83 2.49 3.88
CA PRO A 211 -4.34 2.82 5.20
C PRO A 211 -5.24 2.18 6.26
N PRO A 212 -4.69 1.74 7.42
CA PRO A 212 -5.49 1.09 8.46
C PRO A 212 -6.71 1.92 8.91
N ASP A 213 -6.61 3.25 8.93
CA ASP A 213 -7.72 4.14 9.31
C ASP A 213 -8.87 4.18 8.30
N GLY A 214 -8.68 3.58 7.12
CA GLY A 214 -9.62 3.58 6.02
C GLY A 214 -9.83 4.95 5.42
N ALA A 215 -8.82 5.82 5.39
CA ALA A 215 -8.90 7.08 4.66
C ALA A 215 -9.22 6.87 3.17
N ASP A 216 -8.72 5.79 2.58
CA ASP A 216 -9.00 5.32 1.22
C ASP A 216 -9.05 3.79 1.14
N CYS A 217 -9.48 3.27 -0.01
CA CYS A 217 -9.57 1.85 -0.30
C CYS A 217 -8.36 1.30 -1.07
N GLY A 218 -7.22 1.97 -0.98
CA GLY A 218 -5.99 1.61 -1.67
C GLY A 218 -5.85 2.27 -3.03
N GLU A 219 -4.89 1.77 -3.80
CA GLU A 219 -4.57 2.29 -5.13
C GLU A 219 -5.03 1.33 -6.23
N TYR A 220 -5.54 1.87 -7.34
CA TYR A 220 -5.92 1.12 -8.53
C TYR A 220 -5.24 1.71 -9.76
N ARG A 221 -4.43 0.89 -10.42
CA ARG A 221 -3.52 1.34 -11.46
C ARG A 221 -3.98 0.94 -12.83
N ILE A 222 -3.77 1.80 -13.83
CA ILE A 222 -3.69 1.41 -15.24
C ILE A 222 -2.36 1.86 -15.84
N VAL A 223 -1.66 0.95 -16.51
CA VAL A 223 -0.38 1.21 -17.18
C VAL A 223 -0.59 1.19 -18.69
N PHE A 224 -0.18 2.27 -19.35
CA PHE A 224 -0.12 2.37 -20.81
C PHE A 224 1.33 2.39 -21.28
N ALA A 225 1.71 1.45 -22.13
CA ALA A 225 3.02 1.41 -22.76
C ALA A 225 2.96 1.98 -24.19
N ARG A 226 3.96 2.78 -24.55
CA ARG A 226 4.21 3.21 -25.93
C ARG A 226 4.57 1.98 -26.77
N ARG A 227 3.89 1.79 -27.90
CA ARG A 227 3.97 0.58 -28.72
C ARG A 227 5.37 0.26 -29.23
N SER A 228 6.18 1.26 -29.49
CA SER A 228 7.59 1.08 -29.88
C SER A 228 8.38 0.23 -28.89
N GLY A 229 8.04 0.22 -27.61
CA GLY A 229 8.74 -0.60 -26.62
C GLY A 229 8.66 -2.10 -26.93
N ALA A 230 7.57 -2.56 -27.58
CA ALA A 230 7.40 -3.96 -27.95
C ALA A 230 8.50 -4.47 -28.90
N PHE A 231 9.18 -3.57 -29.62
CA PHE A 231 10.22 -3.88 -30.59
C PHE A 231 11.49 -3.01 -30.46
N SER A 232 11.58 -2.12 -29.47
CA SER A 232 12.74 -1.26 -29.22
C SER A 232 13.01 -1.07 -27.74
N GLY A 233 14.21 -1.43 -27.29
CA GLY A 233 14.64 -1.24 -25.90
C GLY A 233 14.94 0.22 -25.50
N VAL A 234 15.05 1.12 -26.48
CA VAL A 234 15.53 2.52 -26.29
C VAL A 234 14.52 3.59 -26.73
N GLN A 235 13.30 3.15 -27.02
CA GLN A 235 12.17 4.02 -27.33
C GLN A 235 10.96 3.54 -26.54
N ARG A 236 11.11 3.40 -25.22
CA ARG A 236 10.02 2.95 -24.35
C ARG A 236 9.53 4.16 -23.55
N HIS A 237 8.22 4.20 -23.32
CA HIS A 237 7.61 5.22 -22.49
C HIS A 237 6.33 4.64 -21.90
N PHE A 238 6.11 4.84 -20.61
CA PHE A 238 4.89 4.44 -19.95
C PHE A 238 4.18 5.65 -19.37
N ILE A 239 2.84 5.64 -19.44
CA ILE A 239 1.97 6.56 -18.71
C ILE A 239 1.16 5.71 -17.75
N ILE A 240 1.23 6.04 -16.47
CA ILE A 240 0.67 5.25 -15.38
C ILE A 240 -0.29 6.13 -14.61
N PHE A 241 -1.55 5.71 -14.53
CA PHE A 241 -2.55 6.36 -13.69
C PHE A 241 -2.68 5.54 -12.41
N GLU A 242 -2.32 6.11 -11.27
CA GLU A 242 -2.28 5.49 -9.95
C GLU A 242 -3.38 6.14 -9.11
N ALA A 243 -4.62 5.67 -9.29
CA ALA A 243 -5.79 6.27 -8.66
C ALA A 243 -5.88 5.85 -7.19
N ARG A 244 -6.09 6.79 -6.28
CA ARG A 244 -6.51 6.48 -4.91
C ARG A 244 -8.03 6.50 -4.83
N LEU A 245 -8.65 5.36 -4.48
CA LEU A 245 -10.10 5.24 -4.42
C LEU A 245 -10.62 5.69 -3.05
N PRO A 246 -11.43 6.77 -2.95
CA PRO A 246 -11.93 7.25 -1.68
C PRO A 246 -12.77 6.19 -0.96
N ASN A 247 -12.66 6.16 0.37
CA ASN A 247 -13.56 5.39 1.20
C ASN A 247 -14.87 6.19 1.40
N PRO A 248 -16.03 5.72 0.89
CA PRO A 248 -17.29 6.43 1.04
C PRO A 248 -17.83 6.45 2.48
N ASN A 249 -17.30 5.59 3.36
CA ASN A 249 -17.68 5.56 4.77
C ASN A 249 -16.47 5.36 5.71
N PRO A 250 -15.64 6.39 5.91
CA PRO A 250 -14.43 6.32 6.74
C PRO A 250 -14.70 5.92 8.20
N SER A 251 -15.93 6.12 8.71
CA SER A 251 -16.30 5.73 10.08
C SER A 251 -16.21 4.21 10.34
N LEU A 252 -16.26 3.40 9.28
CA LEU A 252 -16.09 1.95 9.35
C LEU A 252 -14.63 1.52 9.16
N GLY A 253 -13.69 2.46 8.96
CA GLY A 253 -12.32 2.16 8.54
C GLY A 253 -12.30 1.37 7.23
N ARG A 254 -11.30 0.49 7.07
CA ARG A 254 -11.14 -0.33 5.86
C ARG A 254 -12.28 -1.30 5.58
N GLN A 255 -13.15 -1.61 6.56
CA GLN A 255 -14.30 -2.48 6.30
C GLN A 255 -15.30 -1.88 5.31
N ALA A 256 -15.37 -0.55 5.19
CA ALA A 256 -16.18 0.05 4.15
C ALA A 256 -15.69 -0.30 2.73
N CYS A 257 -14.41 -0.66 2.56
CA CYS A 257 -13.82 -1.08 1.29
C CYS A 257 -14.13 -2.54 0.92
N ARG A 258 -14.80 -3.31 1.78
CA ARG A 258 -15.10 -4.72 1.54
C ARG A 258 -15.77 -5.01 0.18
N PRO A 259 -16.75 -4.23 -0.31
CA PRO A 259 -17.32 -4.45 -1.64
C PRO A 259 -16.30 -4.39 -2.78
N VAL A 260 -15.28 -3.53 -2.65
CA VAL A 260 -14.21 -3.42 -3.64
C VAL A 260 -13.30 -4.65 -3.59
N VAL A 261 -12.95 -5.11 -2.39
CA VAL A 261 -12.12 -6.30 -2.21
C VAL A 261 -12.86 -7.56 -2.68
N GLU A 262 -14.15 -7.70 -2.38
CA GLU A 262 -14.99 -8.79 -2.87
C GLU A 262 -15.15 -8.76 -4.39
N PHE A 263 -15.28 -7.58 -5.01
CA PHE A 263 -15.26 -7.44 -6.46
C PHE A 263 -13.97 -8.01 -7.07
N TRP A 264 -12.81 -7.58 -6.55
CA TRP A 264 -11.52 -8.09 -7.03
C TRP A 264 -11.36 -9.57 -6.75
N GLN A 265 -11.79 -10.08 -5.59
CA GLN A 265 -11.75 -11.51 -5.28
C GLN A 265 -12.55 -12.28 -6.33
N ASN A 266 -13.75 -11.79 -6.65
CA ASN A 266 -14.66 -12.41 -7.59
C ASN A 266 -14.13 -12.50 -9.02
N LEU A 267 -13.07 -11.75 -9.39
CA LEU A 267 -12.37 -11.95 -10.67
C LEU A 267 -11.62 -13.30 -10.71
N SER A 268 -11.32 -13.91 -9.58
CA SER A 268 -10.72 -15.24 -9.52
C SER A 268 -11.69 -16.38 -9.81
N ASP A 269 -12.99 -16.12 -9.90
CA ASP A 269 -14.02 -17.15 -10.12
C ASP A 269 -13.70 -17.99 -11.38
N PRO A 270 -13.46 -19.31 -11.27
CA PRO A 270 -13.15 -20.17 -12.41
C PRO A 270 -14.29 -20.23 -13.45
N ALA A 271 -15.53 -19.90 -13.09
CA ALA A 271 -16.66 -19.87 -14.01
C ALA A 271 -16.67 -18.63 -14.92
N LYS A 272 -15.93 -17.56 -14.57
CA LYS A 272 -15.90 -16.33 -15.38
C LYS A 272 -15.07 -16.51 -16.65
N SER A 273 -15.57 -15.96 -17.75
CA SER A 273 -14.80 -15.83 -18.99
C SER A 273 -13.87 -14.60 -18.94
N PRO A 274 -12.82 -14.54 -19.78
CA PRO A 274 -12.03 -13.32 -19.96
C PRO A 274 -12.87 -12.10 -20.35
N ALA A 275 -13.84 -12.27 -21.25
CA ALA A 275 -14.73 -11.19 -21.68
C ALA A 275 -15.58 -10.65 -20.53
N THR A 276 -16.09 -11.53 -19.66
CA THR A 276 -16.83 -11.13 -18.44
C THR A 276 -15.93 -10.31 -17.52
N ARG A 277 -14.70 -10.77 -17.26
CA ARG A 277 -13.73 -10.02 -16.44
C ARG A 277 -13.43 -8.65 -17.05
N ALA A 278 -13.22 -8.58 -18.36
CA ALA A 278 -12.95 -7.32 -19.05
C ALA A 278 -14.11 -6.33 -18.91
N SER A 279 -15.35 -6.79 -19.09
CA SER A 279 -16.54 -5.94 -18.90
C SER A 279 -16.69 -5.45 -17.46
N GLU A 280 -16.48 -6.33 -16.47
CA GLU A 280 -16.58 -5.99 -15.06
C GLU A 280 -15.48 -5.02 -14.60
N LEU A 281 -14.23 -5.24 -15.04
CA LEU A 281 -13.12 -4.32 -14.81
C LEU A 281 -13.36 -2.97 -15.48
N LYS A 282 -13.87 -2.96 -16.72
CA LYS A 282 -14.17 -1.72 -17.42
C LYS A 282 -15.24 -0.92 -16.68
N ALA A 283 -16.30 -1.57 -16.21
CA ALA A 283 -17.31 -0.94 -15.37
C ALA A 283 -16.72 -0.40 -14.06
N PHE A 284 -15.88 -1.16 -13.36
CA PHE A 284 -15.22 -0.67 -12.15
C PHE A 284 -14.38 0.60 -12.40
N TYR A 285 -13.61 0.64 -13.49
CA TYR A 285 -12.74 1.77 -13.79
C TYR A 285 -13.48 3.00 -14.31
N PHE A 286 -14.48 2.83 -15.17
CA PHE A 286 -15.17 3.93 -15.87
C PHE A 286 -16.51 4.33 -15.23
N ASP A 287 -17.22 3.39 -14.59
CA ASP A 287 -18.55 3.63 -14.01
C ASP A 287 -18.56 3.58 -12.47
N GLY A 288 -17.68 2.80 -11.86
CA GLY A 288 -17.60 2.56 -10.41
C GLY A 288 -18.41 1.35 -9.93
N LEU A 289 -18.46 1.17 -8.60
CA LEU A 289 -19.32 0.16 -7.95
C LEU A 289 -20.48 0.85 -7.22
N PRO A 290 -21.55 0.13 -6.85
CA PRO A 290 -22.58 0.70 -5.99
C PRO A 290 -21.98 1.32 -4.71
N GLY A 291 -22.12 2.64 -4.56
CA GLY A 291 -21.56 3.40 -3.43
C GLY A 291 -20.12 3.87 -3.61
N PHE A 292 -19.47 3.59 -4.74
CA PHE A 292 -18.10 4.03 -5.06
C PHE A 292 -18.06 4.77 -6.39
N GLU A 293 -17.28 5.84 -6.43
CA GLU A 293 -16.96 6.56 -7.67
C GLU A 293 -16.12 5.67 -8.61
N PRO A 294 -16.10 5.94 -9.93
CA PRO A 294 -15.21 5.24 -10.85
C PRO A 294 -13.75 5.45 -10.46
N VAL A 295 -12.91 4.44 -10.70
CA VAL A 295 -11.46 4.57 -10.46
C VAL A 295 -10.89 5.75 -11.25
N ILE A 296 -11.31 5.92 -12.50
CA ILE A 296 -10.93 7.05 -13.34
C ILE A 296 -11.82 8.24 -12.98
N HIS A 297 -11.36 8.98 -11.98
CA HIS A 297 -11.99 10.22 -11.55
C HIS A 297 -10.95 11.34 -11.46
N ILE A 298 -11.36 12.55 -11.83
CA ILE A 298 -10.51 13.73 -11.90
C ILE A 298 -9.84 14.09 -10.56
N ASP A 299 -10.48 13.71 -9.45
CA ASP A 299 -9.98 13.91 -8.09
C ASP A 299 -9.05 12.80 -7.57
N HIS A 300 -8.90 11.68 -8.30
CA HIS A 300 -8.13 10.52 -7.83
C HIS A 300 -6.64 10.54 -8.22
N TYR A 301 -6.16 11.64 -8.81
CA TYR A 301 -4.82 11.75 -9.37
C TYR A 301 -4.06 13.00 -8.90
N GLY A 302 -4.18 13.34 -7.61
CA GLY A 302 -3.35 14.33 -6.93
C GLY A 302 -3.91 15.75 -6.98
N ASN A 303 -5.20 15.92 -7.30
CA ASN A 303 -5.86 17.24 -7.35
C ASN A 303 -5.98 17.90 -5.97
N ALA A 304 -6.15 17.09 -4.92
CA ALA A 304 -6.17 17.56 -3.54
C ALA A 304 -4.75 17.50 -2.92
N PRO A 305 -4.31 18.54 -2.18
CA PRO A 305 -3.07 18.47 -1.42
C PRO A 305 -3.12 17.38 -0.35
N GLY A 306 -2.04 16.62 -0.21
CA GLY A 306 -1.90 15.56 0.78
C GLY A 306 -1.46 14.24 0.14
N PRO A 307 -1.00 13.29 0.96
CA PRO A 307 -0.32 12.10 0.46
C PRO A 307 -1.22 11.00 -0.13
N ASN A 308 -2.54 11.12 0.03
CA ASN A 308 -3.49 10.03 -0.23
C ASN A 308 -4.37 10.29 -1.46
N HIS A 309 -3.96 11.15 -2.38
CA HIS A 309 -4.80 11.62 -3.48
C HIS A 309 -4.43 11.02 -4.85
N GLY A 310 -3.49 10.07 -4.89
CA GLY A 310 -3.04 9.41 -6.12
C GLY A 310 -2.22 10.34 -7.02
N HIS A 311 -1.81 9.84 -8.18
CA HIS A 311 -0.96 10.59 -9.11
C HIS A 311 -0.94 9.95 -10.50
N VAL A 312 -0.35 10.68 -11.45
CA VAL A 312 0.05 10.15 -12.77
C VAL A 312 1.57 10.07 -12.80
N ARG A 313 2.13 8.95 -13.24
CA ARG A 313 3.59 8.78 -13.39
C ARG A 313 3.97 8.46 -14.83
N THR A 314 5.14 8.93 -15.25
CA THR A 314 5.80 8.47 -16.47
C THR A 314 7.04 7.66 -16.13
N ASN A 315 7.31 6.64 -16.94
CA ASN A 315 8.54 5.86 -16.87
C ASN A 315 9.16 5.85 -18.27
N GLU A 316 10.30 6.52 -18.43
CA GLU A 316 10.84 6.93 -19.73
C GLU A 316 12.18 6.28 -20.02
N PHE A 317 12.32 5.66 -21.20
CA PHE A 317 13.55 5.05 -21.72
C PHE A 317 13.85 5.56 -23.12
N THR A 318 13.81 6.88 -23.32
CA THR A 318 13.95 7.50 -24.65
C THR A 318 15.31 8.14 -24.81
N PHE A 319 15.88 8.02 -26.02
CA PHE A 319 17.23 8.49 -26.33
C PHE A 319 17.28 9.60 -27.39
N PHE A 320 18.26 10.50 -27.30
CA PHE A 320 18.63 11.41 -28.39
C PHE A 320 19.64 10.73 -29.34
N PRO A 321 19.33 10.47 -30.62
CA PRO A 321 20.19 9.71 -31.53
C PRO A 321 21.63 10.24 -31.70
N SER A 322 21.91 11.49 -31.33
CA SER A 322 23.23 12.13 -31.43
C SER A 322 24.21 11.73 -30.32
N ALA A 323 23.78 11.04 -29.26
CA ALA A 323 24.63 10.67 -28.13
C ALA A 323 25.02 9.18 -28.19
N SER A 324 25.81 8.74 -29.17
CA SER A 324 26.27 7.35 -29.19
C SER A 324 27.14 7.02 -27.96
N GLN A 325 26.56 6.53 -26.84
CA GLN A 325 27.12 5.51 -25.92
C GLN A 325 26.43 5.26 -24.56
N ALA A 326 25.38 5.97 -24.13
CA ALA A 326 24.88 5.78 -22.76
C ALA A 326 23.50 5.08 -22.70
N ALA A 327 23.48 3.76 -22.89
CA ALA A 327 22.26 2.95 -22.71
C ALA A 327 21.73 2.98 -21.27
N ASN A 328 22.61 3.27 -20.29
CA ASN A 328 22.31 3.15 -18.86
C ASN A 328 21.89 4.47 -18.18
N THR A 329 21.82 5.60 -18.91
CA THR A 329 21.45 6.93 -18.35
C THR A 329 20.12 7.48 -18.88
N THR A 330 19.35 6.63 -19.58
CA THR A 330 18.13 7.05 -20.30
C THR A 330 16.88 7.00 -19.44
N TRP A 331 16.93 6.30 -18.31
CA TRP A 331 15.80 6.08 -17.44
C TRP A 331 15.48 7.31 -16.58
N SER A 332 14.24 7.77 -16.66
CA SER A 332 13.68 8.74 -15.71
C SER A 332 12.25 8.33 -15.37
N LEU A 333 11.91 8.44 -14.08
CA LEU A 333 10.55 8.39 -13.60
C LEU A 333 10.15 9.76 -13.08
N ARG A 334 9.01 10.25 -13.56
CA ARG A 334 8.43 11.54 -13.20
C ARG A 334 7.02 11.38 -12.72
N GLU A 335 6.60 12.31 -11.89
CA GLU A 335 5.27 12.34 -11.32
C GLU A 335 4.54 13.63 -11.70
N PHE A 336 3.24 13.50 -11.84
CA PHE A 336 2.32 14.53 -12.29
C PHE A 336 1.02 14.45 -11.49
N ARG A 337 0.36 15.60 -11.38
CA ARG A 337 -0.96 15.72 -10.77
C ARG A 337 -1.97 16.18 -11.81
N VAL A 338 -3.18 15.63 -11.73
CA VAL A 338 -4.34 16.16 -12.45
C VAL A 338 -4.84 17.35 -11.65
N THR A 339 -4.91 18.51 -12.31
CA THR A 339 -5.47 19.73 -11.74
C THR A 339 -6.67 20.15 -12.56
N HIS A 340 -7.70 20.67 -11.90
CA HIS A 340 -8.90 21.12 -12.60
C HIS A 340 -9.56 22.31 -11.95
N GLY A 341 -10.34 23.02 -12.76
CA GLY A 341 -11.09 24.20 -12.36
C GLY A 341 -12.38 23.84 -11.62
N THR A 342 -13.08 24.87 -11.17
CA THR A 342 -14.43 24.73 -10.61
C THR A 342 -15.46 24.61 -11.72
N SER A 343 -16.69 24.19 -11.41
CA SER A 343 -17.80 24.18 -12.37
C SER A 343 -18.09 25.54 -13.01
N SER A 344 -17.78 26.65 -12.32
CA SER A 344 -17.93 28.01 -12.84
C SER A 344 -16.77 28.50 -13.72
N ALA A 345 -15.62 27.84 -13.64
CA ALA A 345 -14.41 28.15 -14.41
C ALA A 345 -13.68 26.84 -14.75
N PRO A 346 -14.29 25.99 -15.61
CA PRO A 346 -13.80 24.65 -15.85
C PRO A 346 -12.46 24.66 -16.59
N SER A 347 -11.53 23.85 -16.11
CA SER A 347 -10.22 23.62 -16.72
C SER A 347 -9.74 22.22 -16.36
N LEU A 348 -8.79 21.69 -17.13
CA LEU A 348 -8.14 20.42 -16.85
C LEU A 348 -6.70 20.47 -17.35
N SER A 349 -5.76 20.05 -16.53
CA SER A 349 -4.34 19.97 -16.89
C SER A 349 -3.65 18.86 -16.10
N ILE A 350 -2.69 18.18 -16.74
CA ILE A 350 -1.77 17.24 -16.08
C ILE A 350 -0.46 18.00 -15.94
N VAL A 351 -0.07 18.33 -14.72
CA VAL A 351 1.07 19.23 -14.42
C VAL A 351 2.17 18.48 -13.68
N PRO A 352 3.45 18.81 -13.91
CA PRO A 352 4.57 18.18 -13.20
C PRO A 352 4.48 18.37 -11.68
N SER A 353 4.90 17.35 -10.93
CA SER A 353 5.05 17.36 -9.47
C SER A 353 6.46 16.89 -9.08
N PHE A 354 6.71 16.76 -7.78
CA PHE A 354 7.80 15.92 -7.27
C PHE A 354 7.36 14.46 -7.21
N VAL A 355 8.34 13.55 -7.08
CA VAL A 355 8.09 12.12 -6.94
C VAL A 355 7.88 11.82 -5.45
N ASP A 356 6.66 11.43 -5.07
CA ASP A 356 6.29 11.14 -3.68
C ASP A 356 7.10 9.97 -3.10
N ASP A 357 7.41 10.03 -1.80
CA ASP A 357 8.20 9.05 -1.03
C ASP A 357 9.58 8.73 -1.64
N ASN A 358 10.17 9.70 -2.34
CA ASN A 358 11.46 9.57 -3.02
C ASN A 358 12.38 10.72 -2.60
N PRO A 359 12.93 10.70 -1.37
CA PRO A 359 13.81 11.76 -0.88
C PRO A 359 15.01 11.97 -1.80
N ALA A 360 15.51 13.20 -1.90
CA ALA A 360 16.70 13.50 -2.69
C ALA A 360 17.96 12.88 -2.06
N ALA A 361 18.85 12.30 -2.88
CA ALA A 361 20.03 11.58 -2.37
C ALA A 361 20.97 12.46 -1.52
N LYS A 362 21.08 13.77 -1.83
CA LYS A 362 21.88 14.74 -1.05
C LYS A 362 21.49 14.79 0.44
N LEU A 363 20.25 14.46 0.79
CA LEU A 363 19.79 14.41 2.17
C LEU A 363 20.55 13.36 3.01
N PHE A 364 21.15 12.35 2.38
CA PHE A 364 21.93 11.29 3.03
C PHE A 364 23.43 11.60 3.13
N SER A 365 23.87 12.78 2.66
CA SER A 365 25.30 13.14 2.61
C SER A 365 25.97 13.24 3.99
N PRO A 366 27.20 12.72 4.17
CA PRO A 366 27.93 12.72 5.45
C PRO A 366 28.38 14.09 5.95
N ALA A 367 28.52 15.07 5.05
CA ALA A 367 29.13 16.35 5.37
C ALA A 367 28.23 17.20 6.27
N ALA A 368 28.85 18.01 7.14
CA ALA A 368 28.15 19.11 7.79
C ALA A 368 27.64 20.08 6.71
N SER A 369 26.41 19.86 6.25
CA SER A 369 25.78 20.66 5.23
C SER A 369 25.25 21.95 5.84
N SER A 370 25.55 23.08 5.22
CA SER A 370 24.87 24.35 5.52
C SER A 370 23.43 24.37 4.98
N ASP A 371 23.02 23.35 4.21
CA ASP A 371 21.66 23.22 3.71
C ASP A 371 20.69 22.86 4.85
N PRO A 372 19.70 23.71 5.16
CA PRO A 372 18.72 23.44 6.20
C PRO A 372 17.88 22.19 5.93
N ARG A 373 17.70 21.79 4.65
CA ARG A 373 16.97 20.55 4.29
C ARG A 373 17.72 19.32 4.77
N VAL A 374 19.03 19.29 4.55
CA VAL A 374 19.90 18.17 4.98
C VAL A 374 19.94 18.09 6.50
N SER A 375 20.18 19.21 7.18
CA SER A 375 20.26 19.22 8.66
C SER A 375 18.92 18.85 9.33
N SER A 376 17.79 19.32 8.80
CA SER A 376 16.45 18.93 9.27
C SER A 376 16.18 17.44 9.03
N PHE A 377 16.48 16.95 7.82
CA PHE A 377 16.29 15.55 7.48
C PHE A 377 17.09 14.62 8.39
N GLN A 378 18.39 14.90 8.56
CA GLN A 378 19.27 14.03 9.34
C GLN A 378 19.08 14.15 10.85
N GLY A 379 18.69 15.33 11.34
CA GLY A 379 18.51 15.58 12.77
C GLY A 379 17.14 15.22 13.32
N ILE A 380 16.10 15.21 12.48
CA ILE A 380 14.71 15.05 12.92
C ILE A 380 13.99 13.97 12.12
N VAL A 381 13.91 14.13 10.80
CA VAL A 381 13.04 13.30 9.96
C VAL A 381 13.54 11.87 9.92
N PHE A 382 14.73 11.60 9.38
CA PHE A 382 15.24 10.24 9.24
C PHE A 382 15.39 9.48 10.57
N PRO A 383 15.89 10.09 11.66
CA PRO A 383 15.91 9.44 12.97
C PRO A 383 14.53 8.95 13.44
N SER A 384 13.45 9.68 13.14
CA SER A 384 12.09 9.26 13.47
C SER A 384 11.61 8.04 12.66
N LEU A 385 12.21 7.79 11.50
CA LEU A 385 11.86 6.69 10.59
C LEU A 385 12.63 5.39 10.91
N VAL A 386 13.76 5.48 11.62
CA VAL A 386 14.66 4.33 11.85
C VAL A 386 13.92 3.16 12.50
N ASN A 387 13.10 3.41 13.52
CA ASN A 387 12.34 2.33 14.15
C ASN A 387 11.41 1.64 13.13
N ARG A 388 10.66 2.41 12.34
CA ARG A 388 9.74 1.84 11.35
C ARG A 388 10.47 1.05 10.26
N LEU A 389 11.59 1.58 9.75
CA LEU A 389 12.39 0.91 8.73
C LEU A 389 13.06 -0.36 9.28
N ALA A 390 13.53 -0.33 10.53
CA ALA A 390 14.18 -1.48 11.19
C ALA A 390 13.17 -2.52 11.72
N ALA A 391 11.92 -2.14 11.96
CA ALA A 391 10.89 -3.01 12.52
C ALA A 391 10.22 -3.96 11.50
N ALA A 392 10.71 -4.01 10.27
CA ALA A 392 10.19 -4.90 9.23
C ALA A 392 11.12 -6.10 9.01
N ASP A 393 10.59 -7.30 9.18
CA ASP A 393 11.31 -8.55 8.90
C ASP A 393 11.03 -9.06 7.47
N ASP A 394 10.19 -8.34 6.71
CA ASP A 394 9.76 -8.65 5.34
C ASP A 394 9.85 -7.37 4.49
N ILE A 395 10.43 -7.49 3.29
CA ILE A 395 10.59 -6.41 2.31
C ILE A 395 9.28 -5.74 1.92
N ASN A 396 8.18 -6.49 1.91
CA ASN A 396 6.84 -5.99 1.58
C ASN A 396 6.31 -4.97 2.61
N ARG A 397 6.97 -4.85 3.77
CA ARG A 397 6.51 -4.05 4.91
C ARG A 397 7.39 -2.85 5.20
N PHE A 398 8.43 -2.63 4.40
CA PHE A 398 9.18 -1.39 4.46
C PHE A 398 8.25 -0.21 4.19
N ALA A 399 8.34 0.82 5.02
CA ALA A 399 7.55 2.04 4.90
C ALA A 399 8.20 3.14 5.75
N TYR A 400 7.94 4.40 5.41
CA TYR A 400 8.28 5.54 6.27
C TYR A 400 7.29 5.73 7.44
N GLY A 401 6.12 5.08 7.41
CA GLY A 401 5.12 5.11 8.50
C GLY A 401 4.22 6.34 8.47
N SER A 402 4.75 7.48 8.04
CA SER A 402 4.00 8.64 7.52
C SER A 402 4.67 9.12 6.24
N SER A 403 3.94 9.83 5.40
CA SER A 403 4.51 10.45 4.21
C SER A 403 5.61 11.44 4.58
N LEU A 404 6.65 11.50 3.76
CA LEU A 404 7.73 12.44 3.94
C LEU A 404 7.23 13.87 3.68
N PRO A 405 7.75 14.88 4.41
CA PRO A 405 7.56 16.28 4.05
C PRO A 405 7.87 16.53 2.58
N ASP A 406 6.94 17.16 1.87
CA ASP A 406 6.98 17.39 0.42
C ASP A 406 8.33 17.92 -0.04
N GLU A 407 8.91 18.92 0.64
CA GLU A 407 10.16 19.60 0.27
C GLU A 407 11.40 18.70 0.21
N LEU A 408 11.33 17.49 0.77
CA LEU A 408 12.43 16.52 0.78
C LEU A 408 12.44 15.64 -0.46
N ASN A 409 11.31 15.52 -1.15
CA ASN A 409 11.14 14.62 -2.29
C ASN A 409 11.76 15.18 -3.57
N ALA A 410 12.51 14.34 -4.28
CA ALA A 410 13.19 14.72 -5.51
C ALA A 410 12.21 15.06 -6.64
N GLY A 411 12.65 15.93 -7.57
CA GLY A 411 11.86 16.33 -8.73
C GLY A 411 11.67 15.22 -9.78
N GLU A 412 12.59 14.26 -9.83
CA GLU A 412 12.50 13.04 -10.63
C GLU A 412 13.32 11.91 -9.99
N SER A 413 13.12 10.70 -10.48
CA SER A 413 13.91 9.53 -10.10
C SER A 413 14.71 9.00 -11.28
N LEU A 414 15.99 8.77 -11.08
CA LEU A 414 16.97 8.43 -12.11
C LEU A 414 17.79 7.20 -11.77
N ALA A 415 18.18 6.47 -12.80
CA ALA A 415 19.08 5.33 -12.72
C ALA A 415 20.50 5.85 -12.83
N THR A 416 20.96 6.56 -11.80
CA THR A 416 22.30 7.14 -11.78
C THR A 416 22.97 6.92 -10.42
N PRO A 417 24.31 6.97 -10.37
CA PRO A 417 25.02 6.87 -9.11
C PRO A 417 24.87 8.07 -8.17
N PHE A 418 24.18 9.13 -8.60
CA PHE A 418 24.16 10.43 -7.93
C PHE A 418 22.76 10.74 -7.36
N ASN A 419 21.90 11.40 -8.14
CA ASN A 419 20.69 12.11 -7.69
C ASN A 419 19.69 11.29 -6.86
N ASN A 420 19.63 9.97 -7.05
CA ASN A 420 18.65 9.10 -6.40
C ASN A 420 19.26 7.81 -5.81
N ASN A 421 20.59 7.76 -5.62
CA ASN A 421 21.25 6.64 -4.93
C ASN A 421 21.70 7.06 -3.52
N TYR A 422 20.91 6.67 -2.52
CA TYR A 422 21.09 7.02 -1.11
C TYR A 422 22.32 6.35 -0.52
N LEU A 423 22.62 5.11 -0.90
CA LEU A 423 23.80 4.39 -0.39
C LEU A 423 25.09 5.02 -0.90
N ASN A 424 25.13 5.48 -2.15
CA ASN A 424 26.27 6.24 -2.68
C ASN A 424 26.44 7.59 -1.97
N ALA A 425 25.34 8.21 -1.56
CA ALA A 425 25.36 9.45 -0.79
C ALA A 425 25.72 9.23 0.69
N PHE A 426 25.31 8.10 1.26
CA PHE A 426 25.50 7.69 2.65
C PHE A 426 26.90 7.11 2.86
N ASP A 427 27.90 7.98 3.00
CA ASP A 427 29.29 7.56 3.27
C ASP A 427 29.48 7.08 4.73
N SER A 428 30.57 6.36 4.93
CA SER A 428 31.02 5.65 6.12
C SER A 428 31.22 6.47 7.41
N GLY A 429 31.19 7.81 7.36
CA GLY A 429 31.37 8.69 8.52
C GLY A 429 30.45 9.91 8.50
N GLY A 430 29.55 10.03 9.46
CA GLY A 430 28.60 11.15 9.60
C GLY A 430 27.71 11.01 10.84
N SER A 431 27.09 12.12 11.28
CA SER A 431 26.17 12.14 12.43
C SER A 431 24.91 11.31 12.20
N LEU A 432 24.45 11.21 10.95
CA LEU A 432 23.29 10.38 10.61
C LEU A 432 23.58 8.90 10.92
N LYS A 433 24.74 8.38 10.49
CA LYS A 433 25.14 6.99 10.73
C LYS A 433 25.21 6.66 12.22
N SER A 434 25.82 7.53 13.04
CA SER A 434 25.89 7.31 14.49
C SER A 434 24.52 7.39 15.16
N THR A 435 23.61 8.24 14.66
CA THR A 435 22.23 8.35 15.14
C THR A 435 21.42 7.09 14.82
N ILE A 436 21.54 6.58 13.59
CA ILE A 436 20.93 5.31 13.20
C ILE A 436 21.48 4.18 14.06
N GLN A 437 22.81 4.06 14.20
CA GLN A 437 23.44 3.01 15.00
C GLN A 437 22.96 3.04 16.47
N SER A 438 22.87 4.24 17.06
CA SER A 438 22.39 4.39 18.45
C SER A 438 20.93 3.93 18.58
N SER A 439 20.09 4.24 17.60
CA SER A 439 18.69 3.79 17.55
C SER A 439 18.60 2.28 17.44
N LEU A 440 19.38 1.65 16.53
CA LEU A 440 19.43 0.20 16.37
C LEU A 440 19.92 -0.52 17.63
N THR A 441 20.96 0.01 18.29
CA THR A 441 21.45 -0.52 19.57
C THR A 441 20.38 -0.42 20.66
N SER A 442 19.61 0.68 20.71
CA SER A 442 18.51 0.83 21.68
C SER A 442 17.34 -0.13 21.43
N MET A 443 17.16 -0.55 20.17
CA MET A 443 16.16 -1.54 19.77
C MET A 443 16.65 -2.97 19.97
N GLY A 444 17.95 -3.17 20.20
CA GLY A 444 18.60 -4.48 20.17
C GLY A 444 18.46 -5.16 18.80
N SER A 445 18.56 -4.36 17.73
CA SER A 445 18.53 -4.81 16.33
C SER A 445 19.95 -5.05 15.82
N ASP A 446 20.15 -6.18 15.12
CA ASP A 446 21.43 -6.55 14.51
C ASP A 446 21.66 -5.92 13.12
N LEU A 447 20.70 -5.14 12.62
CA LEU A 447 20.86 -4.39 11.38
C LEU A 447 22.02 -3.40 11.45
N THR A 448 22.63 -3.11 10.30
CA THR A 448 23.58 -2.02 10.14
C THR A 448 22.89 -0.72 9.72
N PRO A 449 23.51 0.45 9.96
CA PRO A 449 23.01 1.72 9.43
C PRO A 449 22.81 1.71 7.91
N GLU A 450 23.73 1.07 7.18
CA GLU A 450 23.67 0.91 5.73
C GLU A 450 22.44 0.09 5.31
N GLN A 451 22.11 -1.00 6.02
CA GLN A 451 20.90 -1.78 5.75
C GLN A 451 19.62 -0.96 5.98
N VAL A 452 19.59 -0.08 6.99
CA VAL A 452 18.44 0.82 7.20
C VAL A 452 18.30 1.83 6.06
N VAL A 453 19.41 2.39 5.55
CA VAL A 453 19.38 3.27 4.38
C VAL A 453 19.04 2.51 3.10
N ALA A 454 19.47 1.26 2.96
CA ALA A 454 19.09 0.38 1.85
C ALA A 454 17.58 0.09 1.86
N ARG A 455 16.97 -0.07 3.04
CA ARG A 455 15.51 -0.16 3.19
C ARG A 455 14.79 1.14 2.83
N ALA A 456 15.40 2.31 3.06
CA ALA A 456 14.87 3.57 2.57
C ALA A 456 15.02 3.70 1.04
N GLN A 457 16.16 3.29 0.48
CA GLN A 457 16.41 3.27 -0.96
C GLN A 457 15.37 2.40 -1.66
N SER A 458 15.06 1.22 -1.13
CA SER A 458 14.12 0.29 -1.74
C SER A 458 12.68 0.83 -1.84
N LEU A 459 12.33 1.86 -1.08
CA LEU A 459 11.04 2.56 -1.17
C LEU A 459 11.02 3.64 -2.23
N SER A 460 12.19 4.15 -2.61
CA SER A 460 12.33 5.10 -3.71
C SER A 460 12.03 4.44 -5.05
N CYS A 461 11.66 5.24 -6.04
CA CYS A 461 11.40 4.76 -7.39
C CYS A 461 12.66 4.11 -7.99
N ALA A 462 13.83 4.74 -7.87
CA ALA A 462 15.09 4.20 -8.36
C ALA A 462 15.47 2.90 -7.64
N GLY A 463 15.24 2.80 -6.34
CA GLY A 463 15.52 1.57 -5.59
C GLY A 463 14.66 0.38 -6.02
N CYS A 464 13.35 0.60 -6.21
CA CYS A 464 12.46 -0.44 -6.75
C CYS A 464 12.82 -0.88 -8.18
N HIS A 465 13.42 0.02 -8.97
CA HIS A 465 13.63 -0.14 -10.40
C HIS A 465 15.10 -0.32 -10.81
N GLU A 466 16.02 -0.62 -9.89
CA GLU A 466 17.49 -0.78 -10.09
C GLU A 466 18.27 0.56 -10.07
N PRO A 467 18.79 1.01 -8.90
CA PRO A 467 19.76 2.10 -8.88
C PRO A 467 21.09 1.65 -9.52
N LEU A 468 21.99 2.57 -9.84
CA LEU A 468 23.34 2.24 -10.33
C LEU A 468 24.40 2.58 -9.28
N ASP A 469 25.40 1.72 -9.10
CA ASP A 469 26.60 1.99 -8.30
C ASP A 469 27.56 2.94 -9.02
N ARG A 470 28.54 3.48 -8.29
CA ARG A 470 29.52 4.47 -8.83
C ARG A 470 30.30 3.98 -10.04
N ASP A 471 30.51 2.68 -10.17
CA ASP A 471 31.18 2.05 -11.31
C ASP A 471 30.23 1.73 -12.48
N GLY A 472 28.94 2.06 -12.35
CA GLY A 472 27.90 1.82 -13.33
C GLY A 472 27.29 0.41 -13.28
N SER A 473 27.65 -0.41 -12.29
CA SER A 473 27.03 -1.71 -12.05
C SER A 473 25.69 -1.58 -11.30
N THR A 474 24.85 -2.62 -11.36
CA THR A 474 23.62 -2.69 -10.57
C THR A 474 23.96 -3.17 -9.15
N PRO A 475 23.67 -2.39 -8.09
CA PRO A 475 23.98 -2.77 -6.72
C PRO A 475 23.11 -3.97 -6.31
N THR A 476 23.71 -4.97 -5.70
CA THR A 476 22.99 -5.88 -4.80
C THR A 476 22.89 -5.18 -3.44
N PHE A 477 21.93 -4.26 -3.27
CA PHE A 477 21.81 -3.58 -1.98
C PHE A 477 21.16 -4.49 -0.93
N ASP A 478 21.93 -4.85 0.09
CA ASP A 478 21.50 -5.66 1.22
C ASP A 478 20.54 -4.84 2.11
N VAL A 479 19.28 -5.24 2.12
CA VAL A 479 18.23 -4.64 2.95
C VAL A 479 18.16 -5.27 4.35
N GLY A 480 19.11 -6.14 4.71
CA GLY A 480 19.17 -6.79 6.02
C GLY A 480 18.01 -7.75 6.27
N VAL A 481 17.57 -8.46 5.23
CA VAL A 481 16.60 -9.57 5.33
C VAL A 481 17.37 -10.85 5.02
N PRO A 482 17.50 -11.81 5.97
CA PRO A 482 18.33 -12.99 5.79
C PRO A 482 17.99 -13.78 4.51
N GLY A 483 19.01 -14.11 3.73
CA GLY A 483 18.91 -15.03 2.59
C GLY A 483 18.21 -14.47 1.34
N THR A 484 17.86 -13.19 1.29
CA THR A 484 17.11 -12.62 0.15
C THR A 484 17.68 -11.25 -0.27
N PRO A 485 18.44 -11.15 -1.37
CA PRO A 485 18.71 -9.85 -2.00
C PRO A 485 17.39 -9.20 -2.46
N PHE A 486 17.39 -7.89 -2.71
CA PHE A 486 16.23 -7.24 -3.33
C PHE A 486 15.86 -7.98 -4.63
N PRO A 487 14.59 -8.32 -4.86
CA PRO A 487 14.21 -9.25 -5.93
C PRO A 487 14.29 -8.64 -7.34
N ASP A 488 14.56 -9.49 -8.33
CA ASP A 488 14.85 -9.07 -9.71
C ASP A 488 13.66 -8.38 -10.42
N THR A 489 13.98 -7.29 -11.12
CA THR A 489 13.05 -6.56 -12.00
C THR A 489 13.19 -7.04 -13.47
N LEU A 490 12.45 -6.43 -14.41
CA LEU A 490 12.64 -6.62 -15.86
C LEU A 490 13.52 -5.50 -16.45
N GLY A 491 14.61 -5.10 -15.79
CA GLY A 491 15.42 -3.96 -16.18
C GLY A 491 14.61 -2.66 -16.11
N PHE A 492 14.45 -2.13 -14.90
CA PHE A 492 13.71 -0.91 -14.57
C PHE A 492 12.19 -0.94 -14.85
N THR A 493 11.59 -2.12 -15.05
CA THR A 493 10.13 -2.28 -15.12
C THR A 493 9.67 -3.51 -14.36
N HIS A 494 8.48 -3.45 -13.79
CA HIS A 494 7.84 -4.64 -13.19
C HIS A 494 6.84 -5.29 -14.13
N THR A 495 6.28 -4.53 -15.07
CA THR A 495 5.38 -5.00 -16.11
C THR A 495 5.95 -4.60 -17.47
N SER A 496 6.05 -5.54 -18.39
CA SER A 496 6.60 -5.31 -19.72
C SER A 496 5.51 -5.05 -20.74
N GLU A 497 5.89 -4.37 -21.80
CA GLU A 497 5.18 -4.24 -23.06
C GLU A 497 5.34 -5.46 -24.00
N LYS A 498 6.18 -6.44 -23.60
CA LYS A 498 6.32 -7.74 -24.27
C LYS A 498 5.34 -8.76 -23.69
N THR A 499 4.93 -9.71 -24.52
CA THR A 499 3.94 -10.73 -24.15
C THR A 499 4.53 -12.12 -24.03
N GLU A 500 3.88 -12.95 -23.23
CA GLU A 500 4.09 -14.39 -23.10
C GLU A 500 2.76 -15.14 -23.29
N SER A 501 2.85 -16.40 -23.72
CA SER A 501 1.68 -17.28 -23.81
C SER A 501 1.12 -17.60 -22.43
N ILE A 502 -0.20 -17.75 -22.34
CA ILE A 502 -0.87 -18.27 -21.14
C ILE A 502 -0.96 -19.78 -21.26
N ASP A 503 -0.32 -20.50 -20.34
CA ASP A 503 -0.23 -21.96 -20.33
C ASP A 503 -1.59 -22.65 -20.54
N GLY A 504 -1.61 -23.66 -21.41
CA GLY A 504 -2.83 -24.41 -21.73
C GLY A 504 -3.84 -23.65 -22.60
N THR A 505 -3.50 -22.47 -23.13
CA THR A 505 -4.39 -21.67 -23.99
C THR A 505 -3.66 -21.10 -25.21
N THR A 506 -4.42 -20.52 -26.15
CA THR A 506 -3.88 -19.73 -27.28
C THR A 506 -3.74 -18.24 -26.96
N ARG A 507 -4.09 -17.83 -25.72
CA ARG A 507 -4.13 -16.43 -25.28
C ARG A 507 -2.74 -15.94 -24.88
N GLN A 508 -2.57 -14.63 -24.84
CA GLN A 508 -1.33 -13.96 -24.48
C GLN A 508 -1.56 -13.03 -23.27
N ARG A 509 -0.52 -12.81 -22.48
CA ARG A 509 -0.48 -11.82 -21.40
C ARG A 509 0.82 -11.04 -21.42
N PHE A 510 0.84 -9.84 -20.86
CA PHE A 510 2.08 -9.09 -20.68
C PHE A 510 2.94 -9.70 -19.57
N ILE A 511 4.25 -9.72 -19.79
CA ILE A 511 5.26 -10.31 -18.88
C ILE A 511 5.38 -9.44 -17.62
N ILE A 512 5.58 -10.09 -16.47
CA ILE A 512 5.78 -9.44 -15.18
C ILE A 512 7.07 -9.95 -14.52
N SER A 513 7.70 -9.13 -13.67
CA SER A 513 9.02 -9.42 -13.10
C SER A 513 9.01 -10.56 -12.08
N GLY A 514 10.19 -11.15 -11.86
CA GLY A 514 10.41 -12.15 -10.80
C GLY A 514 10.04 -11.61 -9.41
N ALA A 515 10.34 -10.34 -9.14
CA ALA A 515 9.91 -9.66 -7.93
C ALA A 515 8.39 -9.66 -7.71
N LEU A 516 7.59 -9.42 -8.76
CA LEU A 516 6.14 -9.46 -8.63
C LEU A 516 5.66 -10.88 -8.33
N THR A 517 6.11 -11.88 -9.10
CA THR A 517 5.63 -13.26 -8.94
C THR A 517 6.14 -13.94 -7.67
N GLY A 518 7.36 -13.64 -7.24
CA GLY A 518 8.02 -14.35 -6.14
C GLY A 518 7.86 -13.68 -4.78
N VAL A 519 7.62 -12.36 -4.74
CA VAL A 519 7.68 -11.57 -3.51
C VAL A 519 6.41 -10.75 -3.30
N PHE A 520 6.06 -9.87 -4.23
CA PHE A 520 5.03 -8.86 -3.98
C PHE A 520 3.60 -9.36 -4.15
N LEU A 521 3.29 -10.12 -5.20
CA LEU A 521 1.94 -10.65 -5.41
C LEU A 521 1.53 -11.67 -4.33
N PRO A 522 2.41 -12.60 -3.89
CA PRO A 522 2.08 -13.50 -2.78
C PRO A 522 1.74 -12.76 -1.48
N PHE A 523 2.46 -11.67 -1.18
CA PHE A 523 2.16 -10.83 -0.02
C PHE A 523 0.79 -10.14 -0.18
N ARG A 524 0.53 -9.51 -1.32
CA ARG A 524 -0.75 -8.83 -1.58
C ARG A 524 -1.93 -9.79 -1.53
N LYS A 525 -1.75 -11.01 -2.05
CA LYS A 525 -2.72 -12.09 -1.93
C LYS A 525 -3.03 -12.37 -0.47
N ARG A 526 -2.00 -12.57 0.36
CA ARG A 526 -2.18 -12.83 1.79
C ARG A 526 -2.96 -11.70 2.47
N VAL A 527 -2.58 -10.44 2.25
CA VAL A 527 -3.29 -9.27 2.81
C VAL A 527 -4.78 -9.27 2.42
N MET A 528 -5.07 -9.61 1.16
CA MET A 528 -6.43 -9.69 0.66
C MET A 528 -7.23 -10.85 1.26
N GLU A 529 -6.61 -12.03 1.41
CA GLU A 529 -7.21 -13.20 2.07
C GLU A 529 -7.50 -12.90 3.55
N GLU A 530 -6.51 -12.36 4.27
CA GLU A 530 -6.62 -11.98 5.68
C GLU A 530 -7.69 -10.91 5.89
N PHE A 531 -7.81 -9.90 5.02
CA PHE A 531 -8.88 -8.91 5.15
C PHE A 531 -10.28 -9.51 4.94
N LEU A 532 -10.42 -10.43 3.97
CA LEU A 532 -11.71 -11.03 3.65
C LEU A 532 -12.18 -11.98 4.75
N LEU A 533 -11.24 -12.71 5.38
CA LEU A 533 -11.51 -13.75 6.36
C LEU A 533 -11.36 -13.29 7.82
N GLY A 534 -10.53 -12.27 8.08
CA GLY A 534 -10.10 -11.82 9.40
C GLY A 534 -10.99 -10.74 10.03
N ASP A 535 -10.85 -10.60 11.36
CA ASP A 535 -11.55 -9.57 12.13
C ASP A 535 -10.70 -8.30 12.25
N PRO A 536 -11.24 -7.14 11.83
CA PRO A 536 -10.48 -5.88 11.79
C PRO A 536 -10.10 -5.32 13.16
N ILE A 537 -10.81 -5.70 14.23
CA ILE A 537 -10.50 -5.27 15.59
C ILE A 537 -9.41 -6.17 16.14
N LEU A 538 -9.57 -7.49 16.01
CA LEU A 538 -8.66 -8.48 16.58
C LEU A 538 -7.32 -8.60 15.83
N GLY A 539 -7.29 -8.29 14.54
CA GLY A 539 -6.09 -8.17 13.73
C GLY A 539 -5.47 -6.75 13.73
N PHE A 540 -5.92 -5.85 14.62
CA PHE A 540 -5.37 -4.48 14.78
C PHE A 540 -5.45 -3.58 13.55
N GLU A 541 -6.32 -3.92 12.61
CA GLU A 541 -6.46 -3.21 11.34
C GLU A 541 -7.36 -1.98 11.39
N LYS A 542 -8.06 -1.79 12.51
CA LYS A 542 -8.87 -0.60 12.78
C LYS A 542 -8.18 0.28 13.84
N PRO A 543 -7.58 1.42 13.44
CA PRO A 543 -7.01 2.39 14.38
C PRO A 543 -8.02 2.83 15.41
N ASN A 544 -7.54 3.01 16.65
CA ASN A 544 -8.35 3.38 17.81
C ASN A 544 -9.42 2.35 18.20
N ALA A 545 -9.47 1.18 17.56
CA ALA A 545 -10.28 0.07 18.05
C ALA A 545 -9.72 -0.52 19.35
N TRP A 546 -8.49 -0.16 19.72
CA TRP A 546 -7.92 -0.48 21.03
C TRP A 546 -7.64 0.81 21.79
N THR A 547 -7.85 0.73 23.10
CA THR A 547 -7.56 1.82 24.04
C THR A 547 -6.54 1.34 25.06
N ALA A 548 -5.61 2.21 25.41
CA ALA A 548 -4.57 1.91 26.39
C ALA A 548 -4.77 2.69 27.69
N SER A 549 -4.34 2.14 28.83
CA SER A 549 -4.24 2.91 30.07
C SER A 549 -3.21 4.03 29.95
N ARG A 550 -3.28 5.05 30.82
CA ARG A 550 -2.29 6.15 30.87
C ARG A 550 -0.86 5.67 31.12
N SER A 551 -0.68 4.43 31.57
CA SER A 551 0.59 3.76 31.79
C SER A 551 1.13 3.05 30.54
N VAL A 552 0.71 3.45 29.33
CA VAL A 552 1.16 2.86 28.06
C VAL A 552 1.42 3.94 27.02
N GLN A 553 2.57 3.89 26.36
CA GLN A 553 2.76 4.51 25.05
C GLN A 553 2.51 3.46 23.97
N TRP A 554 1.79 3.78 22.91
CA TRP A 554 1.46 2.82 21.87
C TRP A 554 1.23 3.49 20.52
N GLN A 555 1.36 2.69 19.46
CA GLN A 555 1.10 3.07 18.07
C GLN A 555 0.86 1.82 17.21
N HIS A 556 0.26 1.98 16.04
CA HIS A 556 0.18 0.90 15.05
C HIS A 556 1.48 0.79 14.26
N THR A 557 1.93 -0.43 13.96
CA THR A 557 3.20 -0.66 13.25
C THR A 557 3.12 -1.76 12.20
N GLY A 558 4.13 -1.83 11.33
CA GLY A 558 4.26 -2.85 10.29
C GLY A 558 5.02 -4.10 10.72
N ARG A 559 5.42 -4.21 12.00
CA ARG A 559 5.97 -5.46 12.54
C ARG A 559 4.81 -6.38 12.91
N VAL A 560 4.36 -7.21 11.98
CA VAL A 560 3.10 -7.96 12.15
C VAL A 560 3.29 -9.44 11.88
N LYS A 561 2.39 -10.25 12.42
CA LYS A 561 2.24 -11.68 12.18
C LYS A 561 1.05 -11.97 11.25
N GLU A 562 0.03 -11.12 11.28
CA GLU A 562 -1.14 -11.12 10.39
C GLU A 562 -1.30 -9.71 9.78
N GLY A 563 -1.80 -9.63 8.55
CA GLY A 563 -2.23 -8.38 7.97
C GLY A 563 -1.09 -7.40 7.69
N VAL A 564 -1.37 -6.13 7.93
CA VAL A 564 -0.50 -4.97 7.66
C VAL A 564 -0.26 -4.09 8.88
N ALA A 565 -1.02 -4.26 9.98
CA ALA A 565 -0.81 -3.53 11.22
C ALA A 565 -0.83 -4.43 12.47
N SER A 566 0.10 -4.18 13.40
CA SER A 566 0.07 -4.70 14.76
C SER A 566 0.11 -3.54 15.75
N LEU A 567 -0.09 -3.83 17.03
CA LEU A 567 0.02 -2.83 18.09
C LEU A 567 1.39 -2.84 18.75
N GLU A 568 2.22 -1.82 18.50
CA GLU A 568 3.42 -1.55 19.30
C GLU A 568 3.01 -0.87 20.61
N PHE A 569 3.54 -1.34 21.74
CA PHE A 569 3.28 -0.71 23.02
C PHE A 569 4.44 -0.83 24.02
N ARG A 570 4.49 0.13 24.93
CA ARG A 570 5.49 0.26 26.00
C ARG A 570 4.80 0.46 27.36
N PRO A 571 4.78 -0.55 28.22
CA PRO A 571 4.29 -0.42 29.59
C PRO A 571 5.17 0.52 30.43
N LEU A 572 4.55 1.49 31.10
CA LEU A 572 5.20 2.48 31.97
C LEU A 572 4.98 2.19 33.46
N ALA A 573 3.98 1.36 33.80
CA ALA A 573 3.72 0.86 35.14
C ALA A 573 3.17 -0.57 35.08
N ALA A 574 3.37 -1.37 36.13
CA ALA A 574 2.74 -2.69 36.23
C ALA A 574 1.21 -2.55 36.21
N GLY A 575 0.52 -3.52 35.63
CA GLY A 575 -0.93 -3.46 35.41
C GLY A 575 -1.33 -2.56 34.24
N ALA A 576 -0.42 -2.31 33.30
CA ALA A 576 -0.72 -1.60 32.07
C ALA A 576 -1.76 -2.39 31.24
N THR A 577 -2.76 -1.72 30.67
CA THR A 577 -3.86 -2.41 29.99
C THR A 577 -4.08 -1.96 28.57
N LEU A 578 -4.40 -2.92 27.70
CA LEU A 578 -4.93 -2.70 26.36
C LEU A 578 -6.34 -3.29 26.29
N THR A 579 -7.34 -2.49 25.92
CA THR A 579 -8.75 -2.91 25.87
C THR A 579 -9.31 -2.70 24.48
N SER A 580 -9.92 -3.74 23.91
CA SER A 580 -10.59 -3.66 22.62
C SER A 580 -11.89 -2.85 22.70
N ALA A 581 -12.29 -2.29 21.57
CA ALA A 581 -13.65 -1.90 21.31
C ALA A 581 -14.55 -3.14 21.34
N SER A 582 -15.86 -2.91 21.43
CA SER A 582 -16.84 -3.98 21.30
C SER A 582 -16.81 -4.53 19.88
N PHE A 583 -16.73 -5.85 19.76
CA PHE A 583 -16.76 -6.58 18.50
C PHE A 583 -17.81 -7.70 18.53
N SER A 584 -18.17 -8.19 17.34
CA SER A 584 -19.11 -9.29 17.20
C SER A 584 -18.40 -10.60 16.89
N THR A 585 -18.91 -11.71 17.41
CA THR A 585 -18.48 -13.06 17.03
C THR A 585 -19.37 -13.67 15.95
N ALA A 586 -20.31 -12.90 15.37
CA ALA A 586 -21.11 -13.32 14.24
C ALA A 586 -20.21 -13.53 13.01
N GLY A 587 -19.85 -14.79 12.74
CA GLY A 587 -18.92 -15.18 11.68
C GLY A 587 -17.81 -16.11 12.15
N PHE A 588 -17.51 -16.14 13.45
CA PHE A 588 -16.43 -16.99 14.01
C PHE A 588 -16.88 -18.42 14.30
N THR A 589 -18.05 -18.85 13.84
CA THR A 589 -18.74 -20.02 14.40
C THR A 589 -18.14 -21.34 13.90
N PRO A 590 -17.76 -22.28 14.80
CA PRO A 590 -17.81 -22.18 16.25
C PRO A 590 -16.63 -21.41 16.86
N VAL A 591 -16.91 -20.54 17.84
CA VAL A 591 -15.87 -19.84 18.62
C VAL A 591 -15.21 -20.85 19.55
N GLY A 592 -13.88 -20.97 19.46
CA GLY A 592 -13.10 -21.89 20.27
C GLY A 592 -12.99 -21.56 21.75
N ASP A 593 -12.52 -22.52 22.55
CA ASP A 593 -12.41 -22.39 24.00
C ASP A 593 -11.12 -21.72 24.47
N LYS A 594 -10.13 -21.52 23.61
CA LYS A 594 -8.89 -20.81 23.95
C LYS A 594 -8.82 -19.47 23.25
N ILE A 595 -8.22 -18.51 23.95
CA ILE A 595 -7.75 -17.26 23.34
C ILE A 595 -6.26 -17.44 23.03
N LYS A 596 -5.85 -17.03 21.83
CA LYS A 596 -4.45 -16.94 21.43
C LYS A 596 -4.12 -15.53 20.97
N ILE A 597 -2.87 -15.13 21.20
CA ILE A 597 -2.29 -13.90 20.67
C ILE A 597 -0.90 -14.19 20.12
N GLU A 598 -0.45 -13.35 19.21
CA GLU A 598 0.94 -13.30 18.80
C GLU A 598 1.60 -12.14 19.54
N LEU A 599 2.58 -12.44 20.40
CA LEU A 599 3.26 -11.45 21.22
C LEU A 599 4.76 -11.44 20.89
N PHE A 600 5.26 -10.29 20.47
CA PHE A 600 6.68 -10.04 20.32
C PHE A 600 7.25 -9.52 21.64
N VAL A 601 8.25 -10.22 22.17
CA VAL A 601 8.97 -9.78 23.37
C VAL A 601 10.34 -9.21 22.97
N PRO A 602 10.66 -7.95 23.31
CA PRO A 602 11.90 -7.33 22.86
C PRO A 602 13.15 -7.98 23.44
N THR A 603 14.26 -7.91 22.69
CA THR A 603 15.58 -8.44 23.07
C THR A 603 16.10 -7.78 24.34
N ILE A 604 15.93 -6.46 24.47
CA ILE A 604 16.32 -5.72 25.67
C ILE A 604 15.14 -5.61 26.63
N GLN A 605 15.33 -6.16 27.83
CA GLN A 605 14.35 -6.18 28.92
C GLN A 605 14.87 -5.43 30.14
N ALA A 606 13.98 -4.75 30.85
CA ALA A 606 14.32 -4.10 32.11
C ALA A 606 14.83 -5.12 33.16
N ASN A 607 14.27 -6.33 33.14
CA ASN A 607 14.77 -7.46 33.92
C ASN A 607 14.71 -8.75 33.08
N PRO A 608 15.84 -9.21 32.50
CA PRO A 608 15.87 -10.40 31.66
C PRO A 608 15.48 -11.70 32.37
N SER A 609 15.67 -11.81 33.69
CA SER A 609 15.35 -13.03 34.46
C SER A 609 13.93 -13.07 35.01
N ALA A 610 13.18 -11.97 34.90
CA ALA A 610 11.78 -11.88 35.30
C ALA A 610 11.07 -10.85 34.43
N VAL A 611 10.70 -11.25 33.21
CA VAL A 611 10.06 -10.33 32.24
C VAL A 611 8.65 -9.96 32.68
N GLY A 612 7.95 -10.89 33.33
CA GLY A 612 6.63 -10.68 33.89
C GLY A 612 5.54 -11.48 33.17
N THR A 613 4.29 -11.04 33.28
CA THR A 613 3.13 -11.80 32.79
C THR A 613 2.18 -10.96 31.95
N VAL A 614 1.37 -11.64 31.15
CA VAL A 614 0.17 -11.09 30.50
C VAL A 614 -1.06 -11.88 30.95
N GLU A 615 -2.11 -11.18 31.37
CA GLU A 615 -3.44 -11.74 31.67
C GLU A 615 -4.44 -11.27 30.60
N VAL A 616 -5.40 -12.11 30.21
CA VAL A 616 -6.53 -11.68 29.38
C VAL A 616 -7.84 -11.78 30.14
N ARG A 617 -8.70 -10.77 29.95
CA ARG A 617 -10.04 -10.70 30.53
C ARG A 617 -11.10 -10.50 29.46
N LEU A 618 -12.20 -11.22 29.60
CA LEU A 618 -13.35 -11.23 28.70
C LEU A 618 -14.54 -10.51 29.33
N SER A 619 -15.24 -9.69 28.55
CA SER A 619 -16.54 -9.12 28.92
C SER A 619 -17.55 -9.31 27.78
N ILE A 620 -18.77 -9.73 28.14
CA ILE A 620 -19.93 -9.86 27.25
C ILE A 620 -21.14 -9.34 28.03
N PRO A 621 -21.38 -8.00 28.03
CA PRO A 621 -22.44 -7.38 28.82
C PRO A 621 -23.83 -7.99 28.58
N SER A 622 -24.17 -8.30 27.33
CA SER A 622 -25.42 -8.94 26.92
C SER A 622 -25.64 -10.32 27.55
N ALA A 623 -24.57 -11.02 27.94
CA ALA A 623 -24.59 -12.31 28.63
C ALA A 623 -24.32 -12.21 30.14
N GLY A 624 -24.21 -10.99 30.68
CA GLY A 624 -23.91 -10.76 32.10
C GLY A 624 -22.47 -11.09 32.52
N ILE A 625 -21.55 -11.27 31.56
CA ILE A 625 -20.14 -11.59 31.81
C ILE A 625 -19.34 -10.28 31.85
N SER A 626 -18.64 -9.99 32.95
CA SER A 626 -17.85 -8.76 33.11
C SER A 626 -16.47 -9.05 33.70
N ASN A 627 -15.41 -8.65 32.98
CA ASN A 627 -14.00 -8.83 33.34
C ASN A 627 -13.67 -10.26 33.85
N LEU A 628 -14.26 -11.28 33.23
CA LEU A 628 -13.95 -12.67 33.51
C LEU A 628 -12.47 -12.93 33.16
N SER A 629 -11.67 -13.35 34.12
CA SER A 629 -10.28 -13.73 33.85
C SER A 629 -10.25 -15.03 33.04
N ALA A 630 -9.57 -15.01 31.91
CA ALA A 630 -9.29 -16.17 31.07
C ALA A 630 -7.86 -16.71 31.30
N GLY A 631 -7.20 -16.24 32.36
CA GLY A 631 -5.89 -16.72 32.79
C GLY A 631 -4.73 -15.78 32.45
N SER A 632 -3.55 -16.15 32.95
CA SER A 632 -2.30 -15.41 32.80
C SER A 632 -1.19 -16.33 32.30
N VAL A 633 -0.30 -15.78 31.49
CA VAL A 633 0.88 -16.49 30.95
C VAL A 633 2.15 -15.76 31.34
N ASP A 634 3.19 -16.52 31.72
CA ASP A 634 4.53 -16.01 32.02
C ASP A 634 5.32 -15.77 30.72
N LEU A 635 5.93 -14.59 30.60
CA LEU A 635 6.66 -14.16 29.41
C LEU A 635 8.17 -14.49 29.48
N THR A 636 8.67 -14.94 30.62
CA THR A 636 10.09 -15.12 30.89
C THR A 636 10.69 -16.20 30.02
N SER A 637 9.96 -17.28 29.72
CA SER A 637 10.42 -18.38 28.87
C SER A 637 10.28 -18.12 27.37
N LEU A 638 9.58 -17.06 26.96
CA LEU A 638 9.36 -16.78 25.54
C LEU A 638 10.65 -16.33 24.86
N PRO A 639 10.90 -16.79 23.61
CA PRO A 639 11.96 -16.25 22.76
C PRO A 639 11.91 -14.73 22.67
N ARG A 640 13.09 -14.11 22.61
CA ARG A 640 13.22 -12.66 22.46
C ARG A 640 13.45 -12.29 21.00
N GLY A 641 13.03 -11.09 20.61
CA GLY A 641 13.26 -10.57 19.27
C GLY A 641 12.41 -11.25 18.19
N THR A 642 11.35 -11.97 18.57
CA THR A 642 10.44 -12.64 17.63
C THR A 642 9.04 -12.75 18.22
N PHE A 643 8.04 -12.94 17.36
CA PHE A 643 6.68 -13.25 17.78
C PHE A 643 6.60 -14.67 18.33
N SER A 644 5.91 -14.80 19.47
CA SER A 644 5.54 -16.08 20.05
C SER A 644 4.03 -16.17 20.15
N THR A 645 3.47 -17.32 19.76
CA THR A 645 2.08 -17.63 20.04
C THR A 645 1.91 -17.85 21.55
N VAL A 646 1.15 -16.96 22.19
CA VAL A 646 0.75 -17.08 23.59
C VAL A 646 -0.63 -17.69 23.64
N VAL A 647 -0.76 -18.83 24.31
CA VAL A 647 -2.02 -19.57 24.48
C VAL A 647 -2.49 -19.41 25.92
N PHE A 648 -3.67 -18.83 26.10
CA PHE A 648 -4.29 -18.72 27.42
C PHE A 648 -5.01 -20.01 27.81
N PRO A 649 -5.22 -20.27 29.12
CA PRO A 649 -6.06 -21.36 29.59
C PRO A 649 -7.46 -21.37 28.94
N ALA A 650 -8.06 -22.56 28.89
CA ALA A 650 -9.40 -22.72 28.33
C ALA A 650 -10.44 -21.90 29.09
N LEU A 651 -11.33 -21.26 28.33
CA LEU A 651 -12.46 -20.50 28.82
C LEU A 651 -13.48 -21.44 29.46
N PRO A 652 -14.19 -20.99 30.51
CA PRO A 652 -15.32 -21.74 31.06
C PRO A 652 -16.39 -21.99 29.99
N ALA A 653 -17.04 -23.17 30.04
CA ALA A 653 -18.07 -23.55 29.08
C ALA A 653 -19.22 -22.54 28.94
N SER A 654 -19.53 -21.79 30.01
CA SER A 654 -20.53 -20.71 29.97
C SER A 654 -20.08 -19.52 29.11
N ALA A 655 -18.80 -19.17 29.12
CA ALA A 655 -18.24 -18.12 28.27
C ALA A 655 -18.20 -18.56 26.80
N VAL A 656 -17.80 -19.81 26.53
CA VAL A 656 -17.81 -20.39 25.18
C VAL A 656 -19.23 -20.42 24.61
N SER A 657 -20.22 -20.82 25.41
CA SER A 657 -21.63 -20.81 25.02
C SER A 657 -22.13 -19.39 24.70
N ALA A 658 -21.74 -18.41 25.51
CA ALA A 658 -22.09 -17.00 25.26
C ALA A 658 -21.43 -16.46 23.99
N LEU A 659 -20.17 -16.78 23.72
CA LEU A 659 -19.47 -16.39 22.49
C LEU A 659 -20.08 -17.04 21.23
N ASN A 660 -20.49 -18.30 21.32
CA ASN A 660 -21.14 -19.02 20.23
C ASN A 660 -22.59 -18.57 19.97
N ALA A 661 -23.20 -17.81 20.89
CA ALA A 661 -24.48 -17.14 20.65
C ALA A 661 -24.37 -15.90 19.75
N ALA A 662 -23.20 -15.65 19.17
CA ALA A 662 -22.90 -14.52 18.26
C ALA A 662 -23.22 -13.12 18.84
N PRO A 663 -22.81 -12.78 20.09
CA PRO A 663 -22.95 -11.43 20.62
C PRO A 663 -22.23 -10.39 19.76
N SER A 664 -22.63 -9.13 19.93
CA SER A 664 -22.03 -7.96 19.23
C SER A 664 -21.27 -7.03 20.17
N ASP A 665 -21.22 -7.35 21.46
CA ASP A 665 -20.68 -6.51 22.52
C ASP A 665 -19.51 -7.16 23.27
N VAL A 666 -18.79 -8.06 22.62
CA VAL A 666 -17.62 -8.74 23.20
C VAL A 666 -16.45 -7.76 23.34
N GLN A 667 -15.78 -7.80 24.49
CA GLN A 667 -14.54 -7.04 24.72
C GLN A 667 -13.45 -7.91 25.33
N LEU A 668 -12.22 -7.70 24.86
CA LEU A 668 -11.01 -8.29 25.41
C LEU A 668 -10.16 -7.21 26.06
N LYS A 669 -9.59 -7.53 27.21
CA LYS A 669 -8.64 -6.68 27.93
C LYS A 669 -7.40 -7.47 28.29
N PHE A 670 -6.26 -7.04 27.78
CA PHE A 670 -4.95 -7.55 28.17
C PHE A 670 -4.38 -6.70 29.29
N VAL A 671 -3.88 -7.35 30.34
CA VAL A 671 -3.23 -6.72 31.50
C VAL A 671 -1.78 -7.19 31.55
N PHE A 672 -0.85 -6.25 31.39
CA PHE A 672 0.59 -6.50 31.36
C PHE A 672 1.21 -6.16 32.71
N ASN A 673 1.80 -7.18 33.34
CA ASN A 673 2.57 -7.06 34.57
C ASN A 673 4.04 -7.36 34.26
N VAL A 674 4.63 -6.52 33.40
CA VAL A 674 6.03 -6.67 33.00
C VAL A 674 6.97 -5.95 33.97
N ALA A 675 8.23 -6.36 34.02
CA ALA A 675 9.25 -5.65 34.76
C ALA A 675 9.51 -4.28 34.13
N ILE A 676 9.59 -3.25 34.98
CA ILE A 676 9.77 -1.86 34.55
C ILE A 676 10.90 -1.27 35.37
N ASN A 677 11.79 -0.55 34.72
CA ASN A 677 12.85 0.17 35.38
C ASN A 677 12.80 1.64 34.93
N SER A 678 12.54 2.53 35.90
CA SER A 678 12.44 3.97 35.68
C SER A 678 13.77 4.63 35.28
N THR A 679 14.90 3.91 35.30
CA THR A 679 16.23 4.44 34.94
C THR A 679 16.79 3.92 33.63
N THR A 680 16.20 2.88 33.02
CA THR A 680 16.59 2.39 31.69
C THR A 680 15.52 2.72 30.66
N ILE A 681 15.81 3.74 29.84
CA ILE A 681 15.10 4.10 28.61
C ILE A 681 15.23 2.98 27.54
N ASN A 682 16.00 1.93 27.83
CA ASN A 682 16.53 0.98 26.86
C ASN A 682 15.73 -0.34 26.74
N ALA A 683 14.64 -0.56 27.50
CA ALA A 683 13.79 -1.72 27.21
C ALA A 683 13.07 -1.51 25.88
N GLY A 684 13.11 -2.50 24.99
CA GLY A 684 12.46 -2.40 23.69
C GLY A 684 10.93 -2.37 23.81
N PRO A 685 10.20 -2.06 22.71
CA PRO A 685 8.75 -2.14 22.70
C PRO A 685 8.25 -3.57 22.50
N TYR A 686 7.06 -3.85 23.03
CA TYR A 686 6.32 -5.09 22.75
C TYR A 686 5.42 -4.89 21.54
N TYR A 687 5.07 -5.99 20.86
CA TYR A 687 4.10 -5.95 19.77
C TYR A 687 3.04 -7.02 20.00
N LEU A 688 1.78 -6.65 19.88
CA LEU A 688 0.63 -7.54 20.00
C LEU A 688 -0.07 -7.64 18.65
N ASP A 689 -0.34 -8.86 18.21
CA ASP A 689 -0.99 -9.12 16.94
C ASP A 689 -1.85 -10.40 16.95
N ASN A 690 -2.70 -10.57 15.93
CA ASN A 690 -3.48 -11.78 15.62
C ASN A 690 -4.16 -12.38 16.86
N VAL A 691 -5.08 -11.61 17.45
CA VAL A 691 -5.92 -12.09 18.56
C VAL A 691 -6.98 -13.02 17.97
N ARG A 692 -7.06 -14.26 18.46
CA ARG A 692 -8.01 -15.25 17.91
C ARG A 692 -8.55 -16.21 18.95
N PHE A 693 -9.69 -16.81 18.62
CA PHE A 693 -10.26 -17.93 19.36
C PHE A 693 -9.97 -19.23 18.63
N GLU A 694 -9.59 -20.29 19.35
CA GLU A 694 -9.26 -21.59 18.76
C GLU A 694 -9.66 -22.72 19.71
N ASN A 695 -10.01 -23.90 19.17
CA ASN A 695 -10.36 -25.10 19.94
C ASN A 695 -9.11 -25.83 20.47
#